data_AF-A0A954B8V5-F1
#
_entry.id   AF-A0A954B8V5-F1
#
_cell.length_a   1.000
_cell.length_b   1.000
_cell.length_c   1.000
_cell.angle_alpha   90.00
_cell.angle_beta   90.00
_cell.angle_gamma   90.00
#
_symmetry.space_group_name_H-M   'P 1'
#
loop_
_entity.id
_entity.type
_entity.pdbx_description
1 polymer ?
#
loop_
_entity_poly.entity_id
_entity_poly.type
_entity_poly.pdbx_seq_one_letter_code
_entity_poly.pdbx_strand_id
1 'polypeptide(L)'
;MSDYVKQYEQNRQRLIEAHAYDPMDEHDACGVGLVASLDGKPRREIVEMGIKALKNVWHRGAVDADGKTGDGAGIRVEVPQEFFREHVTRTGHKPTDDPICVGQIFLPRTDFAAQEAARTLVETEVLHFGFYIYGWRQPPIDVSVIGQKAKDTRPAIEQIMFRDAMGRSSEELERALYICRRRIERRAREAAIPSFYICSLSNASLIYKGMFLAQDIDRFYLDLQSEQFSSSFAIYHQRYSTNTFPQWALAQPFRMIAHNGEINTVRGNKNWMKSHEIRMVSETYGEHVEDVKPVIPDGTSDSGALDSVWELLCKSGRSAPMAKAMLIPEAWSKRDSVMPLAHRALYDYCNSVMEPWDGPAGIAAYDGRWAIAGLDRNGLRPLRYALTTDGILAVGSETGMCPLGDHEVAKRGSIPAGGMIAADLKTGKFYDHKEIVDYLAAQAPYEEWLSAVTELEPEIGPGDEPPMFAKEELLRRQMAAGYTLETLELILSPMVESGKEAIGSMGDDTAPAVLSFNYRPMSHFFRQNFSQVTNPPVDPLREERVMSLKTRFKNLGNVLDTDKSQQEVFVLESPVLTNGMYERLLTKLGVSYTEIDCTFPAEDVTNDGSALKEALSRIRQEAEDAVREGREHIVLTDQYQSASRTAIPMILATGAVHSHLVAQGLRTFCSITVRSSECLDTHYFAVLVGVGATCVNAYLAQDAITDRHARGLYGDMSLGECVQNYKAAVEAGLLKIMSKMGISVISSYRGGYNFEALGLSRALVADYFPGMSSRISGLGLAGLEENALVRHEMAFDEDVISLPVGGFYRLRAKDEPHALDGTLIHTLQTACNTGDYSVYRKFADALEDRAPIQLRDLLDFKHTLPAVPLTQVQSINEIRKRFVTPGMSLGALSPEAHGTLNIAMNRIGAKSVSGEGGEDRARYRPLPNGDNMNSSVKQIASGRFGVTAEYLNQCREIEIKVAQGAKPGEGGQLPGFKVTEFIARLRHATPGVTLISPPP
;
A
#
# COMPACT_ATOMS: atom_id res chain seq x y z
N MET A 1 -22.95 -23.20 15.89
CA MET A 1 -22.14 -21.99 16.10
C MET A 1 -22.24 -21.60 17.56
N SER A 2 -21.14 -21.34 18.26
CA SER A 2 -21.12 -20.98 19.68
C SER A 2 -21.67 -19.57 19.93
N ASP A 3 -22.10 -19.26 21.16
CA ASP A 3 -22.61 -17.92 21.52
C ASP A 3 -21.56 -16.82 21.32
N TYR A 4 -20.28 -17.16 21.53
CA TYR A 4 -19.16 -16.25 21.29
C TYR A 4 -19.05 -15.85 19.81
N VAL A 5 -19.08 -16.82 18.88
CA VAL A 5 -18.97 -16.53 17.44
C VAL A 5 -20.16 -15.69 16.97
N LYS A 6 -21.38 -16.00 17.42
CA LYS A 6 -22.57 -15.19 17.10
C LYS A 6 -22.45 -13.76 17.61
N GLN A 7 -22.03 -13.58 18.87
CA GLN A 7 -21.86 -12.25 19.45
C GLN A 7 -20.77 -11.45 18.71
N TYR A 8 -19.69 -12.11 18.31
CA TYR A 8 -18.67 -11.48 17.48
C TYR A 8 -19.20 -11.09 16.11
N GLU A 9 -19.84 -12.00 15.37
CA GLU A 9 -20.39 -11.70 14.05
C GLU A 9 -21.36 -10.53 14.11
N GLN A 10 -22.20 -10.47 15.14
CA GLN A 10 -23.09 -9.33 15.40
C GLN A 10 -22.31 -8.04 15.69
N ASN A 11 -21.28 -8.09 16.53
CA ASN A 11 -20.45 -6.91 16.84
C ASN A 11 -19.66 -6.43 15.62
N ARG A 12 -19.05 -7.36 14.87
CA ARG A 12 -18.33 -7.08 13.63
C ARG A 12 -19.27 -6.46 12.61
N GLN A 13 -20.43 -7.06 12.40
CA GLN A 13 -21.45 -6.55 11.49
C GLN A 13 -21.92 -5.15 11.92
N ARG A 14 -22.15 -4.94 13.22
CA ARG A 14 -22.47 -3.62 13.77
C ARG A 14 -21.36 -2.60 13.53
N LEU A 15 -20.09 -2.98 13.64
CA LEU A 15 -18.96 -2.08 13.36
C LEU A 15 -18.83 -1.78 11.85
N ILE A 16 -19.09 -2.76 10.98
CA ILE A 16 -19.13 -2.58 9.51
C ILE A 16 -20.27 -1.64 9.13
N GLU A 17 -21.48 -1.88 9.64
CA GLU A 17 -22.67 -1.04 9.42
C GLU A 17 -22.46 0.38 9.97
N ALA A 18 -21.70 0.52 11.06
CA ALA A 18 -21.30 1.81 11.61
C ALA A 18 -20.10 2.44 10.87
N HIS A 19 -19.51 1.78 9.87
CA HIS A 19 -18.30 2.19 9.15
C HIS A 19 -17.08 2.44 10.05
N ALA A 20 -17.02 1.73 11.18
CA ALA A 20 -15.93 1.81 12.16
C ALA A 20 -14.85 0.74 11.95
N TYR A 21 -15.10 -0.24 11.08
CA TYR A 21 -14.17 -1.30 10.75
C TYR A 21 -14.43 -1.78 9.31
N ASP A 22 -13.35 -1.91 8.53
CA ASP A 22 -13.36 -2.52 7.21
C ASP A 22 -12.52 -3.81 7.24
N PRO A 23 -13.08 -4.98 6.88
CA PRO A 23 -12.34 -6.23 6.78
C PRO A 23 -11.14 -6.19 5.82
N MET A 24 -11.12 -5.25 4.87
CA MET A 24 -10.01 -5.07 3.93
C MET A 24 -8.78 -4.41 4.56
N ASP A 25 -8.88 -3.87 5.78
CA ASP A 25 -7.76 -3.29 6.54
C ASP A 25 -6.97 -4.35 7.35
N GLU A 26 -7.26 -5.64 7.17
CA GLU A 26 -6.51 -6.72 7.81
C GLU A 26 -5.22 -7.05 7.05
N HIS A 27 -4.13 -7.19 7.81
CA HIS A 27 -2.77 -7.39 7.28
C HIS A 27 -2.12 -8.61 7.91
N ASP A 28 -1.23 -9.26 7.16
CA ASP A 28 -0.57 -10.49 7.56
C ASP A 28 0.95 -10.45 7.29
N ALA A 29 1.73 -11.16 8.08
CA ALA A 29 3.15 -11.42 7.81
C ALA A 29 3.60 -12.70 8.53
N CYS A 30 4.57 -13.48 8.03
CA CYS A 30 5.21 -14.54 8.81
C CYS A 30 6.26 -15.41 8.09
N GLY A 31 6.95 -16.28 8.84
CA GLY A 31 7.91 -17.26 8.33
C GLY A 31 7.43 -18.12 7.15
N VAL A 32 8.27 -18.15 6.11
CA VAL A 32 8.09 -18.92 4.87
C VAL A 32 9.36 -19.72 4.56
N GLY A 33 9.21 -20.83 3.84
CA GLY A 33 10.34 -21.57 3.28
C GLY A 33 9.95 -22.60 2.24
N LEU A 34 10.99 -23.21 1.68
CA LEU A 34 10.92 -24.21 0.62
C LEU A 34 12.02 -25.25 0.87
N VAL A 35 11.73 -26.53 0.69
CA VAL A 35 12.75 -27.58 0.57
C VAL A 35 12.50 -28.32 -0.73
N ALA A 36 13.54 -28.62 -1.51
CA ALA A 36 13.41 -29.34 -2.77
C ALA A 36 14.59 -30.30 -3.00
N SER A 37 14.30 -31.47 -3.57
CA SER A 37 15.28 -32.41 -4.12
C SER A 37 15.59 -32.00 -5.55
N LEU A 38 16.84 -31.60 -5.83
CA LEU A 38 17.22 -31.09 -7.15
C LEU A 38 16.96 -32.10 -8.26
N ASP A 39 17.18 -33.39 -8.02
CA ASP A 39 16.95 -34.47 -8.99
C ASP A 39 15.47 -34.72 -9.33
N GLY A 40 14.55 -33.97 -8.71
CA GLY A 40 13.11 -34.06 -8.95
C GLY A 40 12.46 -35.35 -8.45
N LYS A 41 13.19 -36.22 -7.74
CA LYS A 41 12.65 -37.50 -7.28
C LYS A 41 11.88 -37.30 -5.97
N PRO A 42 10.65 -37.81 -5.85
CA PRO A 42 9.92 -37.76 -4.60
C PRO A 42 10.62 -38.51 -3.47
N ARG A 43 10.77 -37.86 -2.31
CA ARG A 43 11.36 -38.46 -1.10
C ARG A 43 10.49 -38.13 0.12
N ARG A 44 10.36 -39.08 1.05
CA ARG A 44 9.69 -38.87 2.34
C ARG A 44 10.40 -37.79 3.17
N GLU A 45 11.72 -37.84 3.15
CA GLU A 45 12.62 -36.90 3.84
C GLU A 45 12.28 -35.42 3.57
N ILE A 46 11.93 -35.05 2.33
CA ILE A 46 11.60 -33.67 1.98
C ILE A 46 10.35 -33.19 2.73
N VAL A 47 9.34 -34.05 2.88
CA VAL A 47 8.12 -33.75 3.65
C VAL A 47 8.45 -33.61 5.13
N GLU A 48 9.29 -34.50 5.68
CA GLU A 48 9.74 -34.42 7.07
C GLU A 48 10.55 -33.16 7.36
N MET A 49 11.43 -32.75 6.45
CA MET A 49 12.18 -31.51 6.55
C MET A 49 11.24 -30.30 6.57
N GLY A 50 10.20 -30.30 5.73
CA GLY A 50 9.15 -29.27 5.75
C GLY A 50 8.39 -29.20 7.08
N ILE A 51 8.00 -30.36 7.65
CA ILE A 51 7.33 -30.43 8.96
C ILE A 51 8.25 -29.96 10.08
N LYS A 52 9.52 -30.39 10.08
CA LYS A 52 10.53 -29.96 11.07
C LYS A 52 10.79 -28.46 10.97
N ALA A 53 10.79 -27.89 9.77
CA ALA A 53 10.89 -26.44 9.58
C ALA A 53 9.70 -25.68 10.18
N LEU A 54 8.46 -26.16 9.99
CA LEU A 54 7.27 -25.60 10.63
C LEU A 54 7.34 -25.65 12.17
N LYS A 55 8.00 -26.67 12.73
CA LYS A 55 8.24 -26.77 14.18
C LYS A 55 9.27 -25.76 14.72
N ASN A 56 9.99 -25.05 13.85
CA ASN A 56 11.03 -24.08 14.20
C ASN A 56 10.64 -22.60 13.95
N VAL A 57 9.35 -22.30 13.72
CA VAL A 57 8.87 -20.94 13.42
C VAL A 57 7.83 -20.39 14.39
N TRP A 58 7.52 -21.13 15.47
CA TRP A 58 6.52 -20.73 16.45
C TRP A 58 6.83 -19.40 17.14
N HIS A 59 8.12 -19.03 17.28
CA HIS A 59 8.54 -17.73 17.83
C HIS A 59 8.21 -16.53 16.94
N ARG A 60 7.75 -16.77 15.70
CA ARG A 60 7.29 -15.75 14.75
C ARG A 60 5.77 -15.65 14.61
N GLY A 61 5.01 -16.54 15.25
CA GLY A 61 3.54 -16.52 15.22
C GLY A 61 2.95 -15.97 16.51
N ALA A 62 1.74 -15.42 16.45
CA ALA A 62 0.94 -15.18 17.63
C ALA A 62 0.40 -16.52 18.13
N VAL A 63 0.38 -16.66 19.45
CA VAL A 63 -0.32 -17.75 20.14
C VAL A 63 -1.42 -17.10 20.96
N ASP A 64 -2.66 -17.51 20.74
CA ASP A 64 -3.79 -17.03 21.53
C ASP A 64 -3.63 -17.46 23.01
N ALA A 65 -4.36 -16.82 23.91
CA ALA A 65 -4.30 -17.10 25.34
C ALA A 65 -4.65 -18.56 25.70
N ASP A 66 -5.31 -19.30 24.80
CA ASP A 66 -5.62 -20.72 24.97
C ASP A 66 -4.44 -21.67 24.70
N GLY A 67 -3.30 -21.14 24.22
CA GLY A 67 -2.08 -21.90 23.94
C GLY A 67 -2.19 -22.88 22.77
N LYS A 68 -3.27 -22.86 21.99
CA LYS A 68 -3.55 -23.82 20.91
C LYS A 68 -3.93 -23.16 19.59
N THR A 69 -4.63 -22.04 19.64
CA THR A 69 -5.02 -21.30 18.44
C THR A 69 -3.83 -20.46 17.97
N GLY A 70 -3.42 -20.71 16.71
CA GLY A 70 -2.51 -19.85 15.95
C GLY A 70 -3.21 -19.30 14.71
N ASP A 71 -2.61 -18.28 14.09
CA ASP A 71 -3.24 -17.48 13.00
C ASP A 71 -3.22 -18.17 11.63
N GLY A 72 -2.63 -19.36 11.54
CA GLY A 72 -2.66 -20.23 10.37
C GLY A 72 -1.31 -20.86 10.09
N ALA A 73 -1.30 -22.11 9.65
CA ALA A 73 -0.11 -22.78 9.16
C ALA A 73 -0.46 -23.77 8.06
N GLY A 74 0.51 -24.12 7.23
CA GLY A 74 0.31 -25.10 6.18
C GLY A 74 1.58 -25.57 5.52
N ILE A 75 1.42 -26.67 4.77
CA ILE A 75 2.43 -27.28 3.92
C ILE A 75 1.80 -27.63 2.56
N ARG A 76 2.56 -27.39 1.50
CA ARG A 76 2.25 -27.75 0.13
C ARG A 76 3.30 -28.74 -0.33
N VAL A 77 2.84 -29.87 -0.85
CA VAL A 77 3.65 -30.98 -1.34
C VAL A 77 3.08 -31.46 -2.68
N GLU A 78 3.72 -32.43 -3.30
CA GLU A 78 3.13 -33.19 -4.41
C GLU A 78 1.95 -34.04 -3.95
N VAL A 79 1.08 -34.41 -4.89
CA VAL A 79 0.06 -35.45 -4.62
C VAL A 79 0.80 -36.79 -4.49
N PRO A 80 0.80 -37.46 -3.31
CA PRO A 80 1.43 -38.77 -3.13
C PRO A 80 0.61 -39.85 -3.85
N GLN A 81 0.96 -40.12 -5.10
CA GLN A 81 0.17 -40.97 -6.00
C GLN A 81 -0.09 -42.36 -5.42
N GLU A 82 0.92 -43.03 -4.84
CA GLU A 82 0.76 -44.36 -4.25
C GLU A 82 -0.21 -44.37 -3.07
N PHE A 83 -0.14 -43.36 -2.19
CA PHE A 83 -1.06 -43.23 -1.06
C PHE A 83 -2.53 -43.14 -1.52
N PHE A 84 -2.80 -42.34 -2.56
CA PHE A 84 -4.15 -42.20 -3.10
C PHE A 84 -4.60 -43.41 -3.92
N ARG A 85 -3.70 -44.08 -4.65
CA ARG A 85 -4.01 -45.33 -5.37
C ARG A 85 -4.45 -46.42 -4.40
N GLU A 86 -3.75 -46.56 -3.27
CA GLU A 86 -4.13 -47.51 -2.24
C GLU A 86 -5.52 -47.21 -1.68
N HIS A 87 -5.83 -45.92 -1.43
CA HIS A 87 -7.15 -45.51 -0.98
C HIS A 87 -8.26 -45.83 -2.00
N VAL A 88 -8.06 -45.48 -3.28
CA VAL A 88 -8.99 -45.80 -4.38
C VAL A 88 -9.20 -47.31 -4.53
N THR A 89 -8.16 -48.10 -4.30
CA THR A 89 -8.26 -49.56 -4.33
C THR A 89 -9.14 -50.09 -3.19
N ARG A 90 -8.98 -49.52 -1.98
CA ARG A 90 -9.79 -49.88 -0.81
C ARG A 90 -11.27 -49.54 -0.97
N THR A 91 -11.63 -48.57 -1.80
CA THR A 91 -13.04 -48.24 -2.10
C THR A 91 -13.67 -49.15 -3.17
N GLY A 92 -12.94 -50.15 -3.67
CA GLY A 92 -13.45 -51.13 -4.64
C GLY A 92 -13.25 -50.74 -6.09
N HIS A 93 -12.58 -49.61 -6.37
CA HIS A 93 -12.17 -49.23 -7.72
C HIS A 93 -10.83 -49.91 -8.08
N LYS A 94 -10.59 -50.11 -9.38
CA LYS A 94 -9.26 -50.45 -9.89
C LYS A 94 -8.62 -49.16 -10.42
N PRO A 95 -7.62 -48.58 -9.74
CA PRO A 95 -6.92 -47.41 -10.26
C PRO A 95 -6.26 -47.76 -11.60
N THR A 96 -6.29 -46.80 -12.54
CA THR A 96 -5.56 -46.90 -13.81
C THR A 96 -4.12 -46.40 -13.61
N ASP A 97 -3.31 -46.47 -14.66
CA ASP A 97 -1.96 -45.86 -14.65
C ASP A 97 -2.02 -44.31 -14.68
N ASP A 98 -3.20 -43.74 -14.94
CA ASP A 98 -3.42 -42.29 -14.94
C ASP A 98 -3.11 -41.70 -13.55
N PRO A 99 -2.52 -40.48 -13.48
CA PRO A 99 -2.35 -39.78 -12.22
C PRO A 99 -3.71 -39.48 -11.56
N ILE A 100 -3.79 -39.72 -10.25
CA ILE A 100 -4.95 -39.32 -9.45
C ILE A 100 -4.88 -37.81 -9.24
N CYS A 101 -5.94 -37.13 -9.64
CA CYS A 101 -6.20 -35.73 -9.32
C CYS A 101 -6.90 -35.65 -7.96
N VAL A 102 -6.48 -34.69 -7.12
CA VAL A 102 -7.04 -34.50 -5.78
C VAL A 102 -7.47 -33.04 -5.62
N GLY A 103 -8.72 -32.84 -5.21
CA GLY A 103 -9.22 -31.56 -4.73
C GLY A 103 -9.26 -31.54 -3.21
N GLN A 104 -8.48 -30.67 -2.56
CA GLN A 104 -8.59 -30.40 -1.12
C GLN A 104 -9.57 -29.25 -0.88
N ILE A 105 -10.71 -29.53 -0.26
CA ILE A 105 -11.84 -28.61 -0.20
C ILE A 105 -12.28 -28.40 1.26
N PHE A 106 -12.52 -27.14 1.59
CA PHE A 106 -13.23 -26.71 2.78
C PHE A 106 -14.69 -26.48 2.42
N LEU A 107 -15.56 -27.25 3.07
CA LEU A 107 -17.01 -27.21 2.90
C LEU A 107 -17.67 -26.62 4.15
N PRO A 108 -18.92 -26.12 4.03
CA PRO A 108 -19.77 -25.82 5.18
C PRO A 108 -19.80 -27.02 6.15
N ARG A 109 -19.57 -26.79 7.45
CA ARG A 109 -19.57 -27.86 8.47
C ARG A 109 -20.89 -28.01 9.20
N THR A 110 -21.56 -26.89 9.48
CA THR A 110 -22.74 -26.86 10.35
C THR A 110 -24.05 -26.81 9.57
N ASP A 111 -23.99 -26.66 8.25
CA ASP A 111 -25.13 -26.69 7.35
C ASP A 111 -24.94 -27.83 6.35
N PHE A 112 -25.62 -28.95 6.59
CA PHE A 112 -25.52 -30.14 5.76
C PHE A 112 -26.15 -29.93 4.38
N ALA A 113 -27.15 -29.05 4.24
CA ALA A 113 -27.74 -28.76 2.93
C ALA A 113 -26.76 -27.98 2.06
N ALA A 114 -26.10 -26.96 2.64
CA ALA A 114 -25.04 -26.23 1.95
C ALA A 114 -23.82 -27.13 1.64
N GLN A 115 -23.49 -28.06 2.54
CA GLN A 115 -22.41 -29.04 2.31
C GLN A 115 -22.71 -29.95 1.10
N GLU A 116 -23.91 -30.52 1.01
CA GLU A 116 -24.32 -31.33 -0.14
C GLU A 116 -24.41 -30.53 -1.43
N ALA A 117 -24.97 -29.31 -1.37
CA ALA A 117 -25.02 -28.41 -2.52
C ALA A 117 -23.61 -28.10 -3.06
N ALA A 118 -22.64 -27.88 -2.16
CA ALA A 118 -21.25 -27.69 -2.53
C ALA A 118 -20.63 -28.94 -3.18
N ARG A 119 -20.87 -30.14 -2.62
CA ARG A 119 -20.39 -31.41 -3.21
C ARG A 119 -20.97 -31.63 -4.60
N THR A 120 -22.29 -31.50 -4.75
CA THR A 120 -22.97 -31.65 -6.05
C THR A 120 -22.43 -30.66 -7.08
N LEU A 121 -22.18 -29.42 -6.68
CA LEU A 121 -21.63 -28.40 -7.57
C LEU A 121 -20.21 -28.77 -8.03
N VAL A 122 -19.35 -29.19 -7.11
CA VAL A 122 -17.99 -29.65 -7.42
C VAL A 122 -18.04 -30.85 -8.38
N GLU A 123 -18.83 -31.87 -8.06
CA GLU A 123 -18.99 -33.06 -8.90
C GLU A 123 -19.50 -32.73 -10.30
N THR A 124 -20.50 -31.84 -10.38
CA THR A 124 -21.08 -31.41 -11.66
C THR A 124 -20.01 -30.81 -12.56
N GLU A 125 -19.18 -29.92 -12.04
CA GLU A 125 -18.14 -29.25 -12.82
C GLU A 125 -17.00 -30.20 -13.18
N VAL A 126 -16.60 -31.09 -12.27
CA VAL A 126 -15.61 -32.13 -12.56
C VAL A 126 -16.11 -33.06 -13.68
N LEU A 127 -17.36 -33.48 -13.64
CA LEU A 127 -17.97 -34.30 -14.70
C LEU A 127 -18.11 -33.52 -16.01
N HIS A 128 -18.47 -32.24 -15.96
CA HIS A 128 -18.62 -31.39 -17.14
C HIS A 128 -17.32 -31.27 -17.94
N PHE A 129 -16.17 -31.24 -17.26
CA PHE A 129 -14.85 -31.25 -17.87
C PHE A 129 -14.37 -32.65 -18.32
N GLY A 130 -15.23 -33.67 -18.23
CA GLY A 130 -14.94 -35.03 -18.70
C GLY A 130 -14.06 -35.86 -17.77
N PHE A 131 -13.90 -35.45 -16.52
CA PHE A 131 -13.16 -36.22 -15.52
C PHE A 131 -13.98 -37.39 -15.00
N TYR A 132 -13.30 -38.47 -14.57
CA TYR A 132 -13.92 -39.61 -13.91
C TYR A 132 -13.71 -39.54 -12.40
N ILE A 133 -14.80 -39.46 -11.63
CA ILE A 133 -14.77 -39.34 -10.18
C ILE A 133 -14.67 -40.73 -9.52
N TYR A 134 -13.67 -40.91 -8.66
CA TYR A 134 -13.58 -42.08 -7.78
C TYR A 134 -14.42 -41.91 -6.52
N GLY A 135 -14.47 -40.69 -5.98
CA GLY A 135 -15.33 -40.33 -4.85
C GLY A 135 -14.66 -39.38 -3.87
N TRP A 136 -15.40 -39.08 -2.80
CA TRP A 136 -14.95 -38.24 -1.70
C TRP A 136 -14.25 -39.03 -0.60
N ARG A 137 -13.27 -38.41 0.03
CA ARG A 137 -12.52 -38.89 1.18
C ARG A 137 -12.50 -37.80 2.25
N GLN A 138 -12.89 -38.14 3.46
CA GLN A 138 -12.64 -37.28 4.61
C GLN A 138 -11.24 -37.57 5.17
N PRO A 139 -10.25 -36.65 5.04
CA PRO A 139 -8.94 -36.85 5.62
C PRO A 139 -9.01 -36.99 7.15
N PRO A 140 -8.23 -37.92 7.74
CA PRO A 140 -8.19 -38.12 9.18
C PRO A 140 -7.56 -36.90 9.87
N ILE A 141 -8.30 -36.31 10.80
CA ILE A 141 -7.88 -35.13 11.57
C ILE A 141 -8.09 -35.28 13.07
N ASP A 142 -7.14 -34.81 13.87
CA ASP A 142 -7.30 -34.71 15.33
C ASP A 142 -7.67 -33.27 15.75
N VAL A 143 -8.90 -33.07 16.19
CA VAL A 143 -9.37 -31.77 16.66
C VAL A 143 -8.93 -31.44 18.08
N SER A 144 -8.32 -32.38 18.82
CA SER A 144 -7.90 -32.16 20.21
C SER A 144 -6.80 -31.08 20.34
N VAL A 145 -6.02 -30.89 19.26
CA VAL A 145 -4.88 -29.97 19.18
C VAL A 145 -5.26 -28.53 18.89
N ILE A 146 -6.47 -28.26 18.37
CA ILE A 146 -6.94 -26.90 18.09
C ILE A 146 -7.71 -26.29 19.27
N GLY A 147 -7.60 -24.97 19.39
CA GLY A 147 -8.35 -24.16 20.36
C GLY A 147 -9.84 -24.03 20.02
N GLN A 148 -10.64 -23.52 20.96
CA GLN A 148 -12.10 -23.46 20.79
C GLN A 148 -12.51 -22.51 19.65
N LYS A 149 -11.83 -21.37 19.51
CA LYS A 149 -12.08 -20.42 18.41
C LYS A 149 -11.90 -21.07 17.05
N ALA A 150 -10.79 -21.79 16.86
CA ALA A 150 -10.50 -22.50 15.62
C ALA A 150 -11.49 -23.65 15.37
N LYS A 151 -11.94 -24.37 16.43
CA LYS A 151 -12.97 -25.42 16.33
C LYS A 151 -14.31 -24.88 15.84
N ASP A 152 -14.69 -23.71 16.34
CA ASP A 152 -15.99 -23.13 16.04
C ASP A 152 -16.09 -22.70 14.57
N THR A 153 -15.01 -22.18 13.98
CA THR A 153 -14.94 -21.78 12.57
C THR A 153 -14.42 -22.87 11.63
N ARG A 154 -14.09 -24.06 12.15
CA ARG A 154 -13.52 -25.16 11.35
C ARG A 154 -14.48 -25.60 10.24
N PRO A 155 -14.03 -25.66 8.98
CA PRO A 155 -14.81 -26.21 7.88
C PRO A 155 -14.90 -27.74 7.96
N ALA A 156 -15.80 -28.34 7.17
CA ALA A 156 -15.69 -29.75 6.85
C ALA A 156 -14.56 -29.89 5.81
N ILE A 157 -13.48 -30.57 6.19
CA ILE A 157 -12.30 -30.75 5.34
C ILE A 157 -12.49 -32.07 4.61
N GLU A 158 -12.53 -32.02 3.28
CA GLU A 158 -12.77 -33.18 2.42
C GLU A 158 -11.93 -33.14 1.16
N GLN A 159 -11.64 -34.33 0.64
CA GLN A 159 -10.90 -34.54 -0.60
C GLN A 159 -11.80 -35.19 -1.64
N ILE A 160 -11.81 -34.67 -2.86
CA ILE A 160 -12.39 -35.38 -4.01
C ILE A 160 -11.25 -35.99 -4.84
N MET A 161 -11.36 -37.28 -5.15
CA MET A 161 -10.38 -38.01 -5.97
C MET A 161 -11.00 -38.36 -7.32
N PHE A 162 -10.26 -38.09 -8.38
CA PHE A 162 -10.72 -38.33 -9.75
C PHE A 162 -9.52 -38.50 -10.68
N ARG A 163 -9.78 -38.85 -11.93
CA ARG A 163 -8.75 -38.95 -12.98
C ARG A 163 -9.21 -38.31 -14.28
N ASP A 164 -8.25 -38.03 -15.14
CA ASP A 164 -8.52 -37.58 -16.49
C ASP A 164 -8.85 -38.74 -17.42
N ALA A 165 -10.12 -38.85 -17.80
CA ALA A 165 -10.57 -39.90 -18.72
C ALA A 165 -10.28 -39.55 -20.19
N MET A 166 -9.89 -38.29 -20.48
CA MET A 166 -9.61 -37.80 -21.83
C MET A 166 -8.15 -37.96 -22.25
N GLY A 167 -7.24 -38.31 -21.33
CA GLY A 167 -5.83 -38.56 -21.64
C GLY A 167 -5.06 -37.31 -22.06
N ARG A 168 -5.38 -36.15 -21.46
CA ARG A 168 -4.68 -34.87 -21.68
C ARG A 168 -3.24 -34.96 -21.19
N SER A 169 -2.36 -34.16 -21.81
CA SER A 169 -1.01 -33.98 -21.28
C SER A 169 -1.03 -33.34 -19.90
N SER A 170 0.07 -33.46 -19.14
CA SER A 170 0.15 -32.89 -17.79
C SER A 170 -0.12 -31.38 -17.73
N GLU A 171 0.30 -30.63 -18.76
CA GLU A 171 0.09 -29.18 -18.82
C GLU A 171 -1.37 -28.84 -19.15
N GLU A 172 -1.95 -29.51 -20.13
CA GLU A 172 -3.37 -29.36 -20.49
C GLU A 172 -4.30 -29.78 -19.34
N LEU A 173 -3.94 -30.84 -18.62
CA LEU A 173 -4.67 -31.31 -17.44
C LEU A 173 -4.65 -30.24 -16.34
N GLU A 174 -3.49 -29.73 -15.98
CA GLU A 174 -3.36 -28.68 -14.96
C GLU A 174 -4.08 -27.38 -15.35
N ARG A 175 -4.16 -27.06 -16.65
CA ARG A 175 -4.96 -25.95 -17.16
C ARG A 175 -6.46 -26.22 -17.08
N ALA A 176 -6.91 -27.42 -17.44
CA ALA A 176 -8.31 -27.84 -17.33
C ALA A 176 -8.78 -27.85 -15.86
N LEU A 177 -7.92 -28.31 -14.94
CA LEU A 177 -8.18 -28.27 -13.49
C LEU A 177 -8.27 -26.85 -12.96
N TYR A 178 -7.40 -25.94 -13.43
CA TYR A 178 -7.49 -24.52 -13.11
C TYR A 178 -8.84 -23.94 -13.54
N ILE A 179 -9.25 -24.12 -14.80
CA ILE A 179 -10.53 -23.60 -15.32
C ILE A 179 -11.71 -24.22 -14.56
N CYS A 180 -11.70 -25.54 -14.35
CA CYS A 180 -12.73 -26.25 -13.59
C CYS A 180 -12.86 -25.66 -12.17
N ARG A 181 -11.75 -25.42 -11.48
CA ARG A 181 -11.75 -24.78 -10.16
C ARG A 181 -12.33 -23.36 -10.21
N ARG A 182 -11.93 -22.53 -11.17
CA ARG A 182 -12.42 -21.15 -11.32
C ARG A 182 -13.93 -21.12 -11.53
N ARG A 183 -14.44 -22.04 -12.34
CA ARG A 183 -15.88 -22.19 -12.58
C ARG A 183 -16.63 -22.67 -11.33
N ILE A 184 -16.06 -23.61 -10.58
CA ILE A 184 -16.60 -24.02 -9.27
C ILE A 184 -16.66 -22.84 -8.30
N GLU A 185 -15.57 -22.07 -8.17
CA GLU A 185 -15.50 -20.89 -7.29
C GLU A 185 -16.54 -19.83 -7.67
N ARG A 186 -16.71 -19.54 -8.97
CA ARG A 186 -17.71 -18.60 -9.46
C ARG A 186 -19.13 -19.07 -9.12
N ARG A 187 -19.48 -20.31 -9.49
CA ARG A 187 -20.82 -20.87 -9.25
C ARG A 187 -21.14 -20.99 -7.76
N ALA A 188 -20.15 -21.31 -6.92
CA ALA A 188 -20.34 -21.37 -5.48
C ALA A 188 -20.67 -19.98 -4.88
N ARG A 189 -20.05 -18.91 -5.41
CA ARG A 189 -20.35 -17.53 -5.04
C ARG A 189 -21.74 -17.10 -5.51
N GLU A 190 -22.11 -17.42 -6.75
CA GLU A 190 -23.45 -17.17 -7.30
C GLU A 190 -24.55 -17.89 -6.51
N ALA A 191 -24.27 -19.11 -6.06
CA ALA A 191 -25.14 -19.89 -5.18
C ALA A 191 -25.08 -19.47 -3.70
N ALA A 192 -24.27 -18.45 -3.36
CA ALA A 192 -24.08 -17.94 -2.00
C ALA A 192 -23.72 -19.02 -0.97
N ILE A 193 -22.91 -20.02 -1.36
CA ILE A 193 -22.51 -21.11 -0.46
C ILE A 193 -21.52 -20.57 0.59
N PRO A 194 -21.85 -20.60 1.89
CA PRO A 194 -21.02 -20.01 2.93
C PRO A 194 -19.76 -20.84 3.17
N SER A 195 -18.64 -20.18 3.47
CA SER A 195 -17.40 -20.85 3.93
C SER A 195 -16.87 -21.96 2.99
N PHE A 196 -17.20 -21.90 1.70
CA PHE A 196 -16.67 -22.80 0.68
C PHE A 196 -15.32 -22.30 0.16
N TYR A 197 -14.30 -23.17 0.14
CA TYR A 197 -12.98 -22.81 -0.36
C TYR A 197 -12.20 -24.02 -0.87
N ILE A 198 -11.57 -23.89 -2.04
CA ILE A 198 -10.70 -24.92 -2.60
C ILE A 198 -9.24 -24.54 -2.32
N CYS A 199 -8.58 -25.34 -1.49
CA CYS A 199 -7.17 -25.16 -1.16
C CYS A 199 -6.29 -25.48 -2.38
N SER A 200 -6.49 -26.66 -2.96
CA SER A 200 -5.82 -27.13 -4.17
C SER A 200 -6.76 -28.02 -4.97
N LEU A 201 -6.63 -28.00 -6.30
CA LEU A 201 -7.28 -28.94 -7.23
C LEU A 201 -6.29 -29.22 -8.35
N SER A 202 -5.54 -30.32 -8.21
CA SER A 202 -4.36 -30.60 -9.05
C SER A 202 -4.02 -32.09 -9.04
N ASN A 203 -3.28 -32.56 -10.04
CA ASN A 203 -2.64 -33.88 -10.00
C ASN A 203 -1.21 -33.83 -9.44
N ALA A 204 -0.62 -32.64 -9.41
CA ALA A 204 0.79 -32.41 -9.13
C ALA A 204 1.02 -31.82 -7.74
N SER A 205 0.02 -31.13 -7.15
CA SER A 205 0.19 -30.52 -5.85
C SER A 205 -1.02 -30.64 -4.92
N LEU A 206 -0.74 -30.81 -3.63
CA LEU A 206 -1.71 -30.92 -2.55
C LEU A 206 -1.33 -30.00 -1.40
N ILE A 207 -2.31 -29.27 -0.87
CA ILE A 207 -2.11 -28.30 0.22
C ILE A 207 -2.84 -28.77 1.48
N TYR A 208 -2.08 -28.95 2.57
CA TYR A 208 -2.60 -29.15 3.91
C TYR A 208 -2.38 -27.88 4.73
N LYS A 209 -3.46 -27.15 5.01
CA LYS A 209 -3.41 -25.90 5.78
C LYS A 209 -4.57 -25.80 6.76
N GLY A 210 -4.46 -24.92 7.75
CA GLY A 210 -5.53 -24.68 8.72
C GLY A 210 -5.11 -23.79 9.88
N MET A 211 -6.01 -23.66 10.86
CA MET A 211 -5.88 -22.77 12.02
C MET A 211 -5.38 -23.52 13.26
N PHE A 212 -4.12 -23.90 13.23
CA PHE A 212 -3.40 -24.59 14.30
C PHE A 212 -1.98 -23.99 14.43
N LEU A 213 -1.30 -24.24 15.54
CA LEU A 213 0.12 -23.93 15.66
C LEU A 213 0.90 -24.74 14.62
N ALA A 214 1.88 -24.12 13.95
CA ALA A 214 2.67 -24.78 12.91
C ALA A 214 3.34 -26.07 13.39
N GLN A 215 3.75 -26.12 14.65
CA GLN A 215 4.36 -27.30 15.26
C GLN A 215 3.42 -28.52 15.35
N ASP A 216 2.11 -28.31 15.29
CA ASP A 216 1.08 -29.34 15.45
C ASP A 216 0.46 -29.78 14.12
N ILE A 217 1.01 -29.36 12.97
CA ILE A 217 0.44 -29.68 11.65
C ILE A 217 0.29 -31.19 11.39
N ASP A 218 1.31 -31.98 11.75
CA ASP A 218 1.33 -33.44 11.60
C ASP A 218 0.51 -34.14 12.69
N ARG A 219 0.17 -33.45 13.77
CA ARG A 219 -0.76 -33.95 14.79
C ARG A 219 -2.21 -33.66 14.40
N PHE A 220 -2.48 -32.54 13.74
CA PHE A 220 -3.80 -32.23 13.21
C PHE A 220 -4.11 -33.06 11.97
N TYR A 221 -3.23 -33.09 10.96
CA TYR A 221 -3.40 -33.88 9.72
C TYR A 221 -2.60 -35.19 9.79
N LEU A 222 -3.28 -36.28 10.13
CA LEU A 222 -2.62 -37.57 10.38
C LEU A 222 -2.01 -38.19 9.12
N ASP A 223 -2.48 -37.80 7.94
CA ASP A 223 -1.92 -38.23 6.65
C ASP A 223 -0.43 -37.89 6.52
N LEU A 224 0.01 -36.74 7.08
CA LEU A 224 1.41 -36.29 7.02
C LEU A 224 2.37 -37.19 7.81
N GLN A 225 1.86 -38.07 8.67
CA GLN A 225 2.66 -39.06 9.40
C GLN A 225 2.94 -40.33 8.58
N SER A 226 2.26 -40.52 7.44
CA SER A 226 2.44 -41.71 6.59
C SER A 226 3.78 -41.70 5.87
N GLU A 227 4.46 -42.85 5.86
CA GLU A 227 5.70 -43.05 5.08
C GLU A 227 5.48 -42.94 3.57
N GLN A 228 4.24 -43.16 3.11
CA GLN A 228 3.88 -43.04 1.69
C GLN A 228 3.74 -41.57 1.23
N PHE A 229 3.77 -40.60 2.15
CA PHE A 229 3.80 -39.19 1.81
C PHE A 229 5.23 -38.77 1.43
N SER A 230 5.59 -39.02 0.17
CA SER A 230 6.83 -38.58 -0.46
C SER A 230 6.60 -37.39 -1.40
N SER A 231 7.56 -36.47 -1.46
CA SER A 231 7.52 -35.38 -2.44
C SER A 231 8.91 -34.92 -2.84
N SER A 232 9.05 -34.38 -4.05
CA SER A 232 10.27 -33.74 -4.55
C SER A 232 10.44 -32.32 -3.98
N PHE A 233 9.36 -31.71 -3.48
CA PHE A 233 9.39 -30.39 -2.87
C PHE A 233 8.43 -30.28 -1.68
N ALA A 234 8.69 -29.31 -0.80
CA ALA A 234 7.78 -28.89 0.25
C ALA A 234 7.86 -27.37 0.42
N ILE A 235 6.75 -26.66 0.20
CA ILE A 235 6.61 -25.25 0.57
C ILE A 235 5.81 -25.20 1.87
N TYR A 236 6.24 -24.38 2.81
CA TYR A 236 5.57 -24.28 4.10
C TYR A 236 5.55 -22.84 4.59
N HIS A 237 4.54 -22.55 5.42
CA HIS A 237 4.27 -21.21 5.90
C HIS A 237 3.55 -21.27 7.24
N GLN A 238 3.93 -20.37 8.15
CA GLN A 238 3.11 -19.99 9.29
C GLN A 238 2.56 -18.58 9.03
N ARG A 239 1.44 -18.17 9.60
CA ARG A 239 0.82 -16.84 9.47
C ARG A 239 0.82 -16.12 10.82
N TYR A 240 0.92 -14.78 10.80
CA TYR A 240 0.64 -13.87 11.90
C TYR A 240 -0.31 -12.83 11.32
N SER A 241 -1.44 -12.60 11.98
CA SER A 241 -2.46 -11.67 11.52
C SER A 241 -2.67 -10.56 12.53
N THR A 242 -3.09 -9.38 12.05
CA THR A 242 -3.64 -8.33 12.93
C THR A 242 -5.03 -8.69 13.46
N ASN A 243 -5.65 -9.75 12.95
CA ASN A 243 -6.95 -10.26 13.39
C ASN A 243 -6.82 -11.35 14.46
N THR A 244 -7.71 -11.31 15.46
CA THR A 244 -7.81 -12.34 16.51
C THR A 244 -8.79 -13.48 16.17
N PHE A 245 -9.39 -13.47 14.97
CA PHE A 245 -10.39 -14.45 14.54
C PHE A 245 -9.87 -15.40 13.46
N PRO A 246 -10.03 -16.72 13.65
CA PRO A 246 -9.45 -17.73 12.78
C PRO A 246 -10.23 -17.91 11.45
N GLN A 247 -9.65 -17.46 10.33
CA GLN A 247 -10.15 -17.71 8.97
C GLN A 247 -9.31 -18.77 8.24
N TRP A 248 -9.84 -19.99 8.14
CA TRP A 248 -9.13 -21.14 7.58
C TRP A 248 -8.65 -20.95 6.14
N ALA A 249 -9.43 -20.26 5.30
CA ALA A 249 -9.08 -20.03 3.89
C ALA A 249 -7.83 -19.14 3.70
N LEU A 250 -7.55 -18.24 4.66
CA LEU A 250 -6.45 -17.28 4.61
C LEU A 250 -5.11 -17.85 5.09
N ALA A 251 -5.11 -19.03 5.74
CA ALA A 251 -3.87 -19.75 5.99
C ALA A 251 -3.13 -19.99 4.67
N GLN A 252 -1.80 -20.00 4.68
CA GLN A 252 -0.99 -20.34 3.51
C GLN A 252 -0.23 -21.67 3.75
N PRO A 253 0.36 -22.31 2.72
CA PRO A 253 0.56 -21.84 1.34
C PRO A 253 -0.74 -21.62 0.54
N PHE A 254 -0.67 -20.74 -0.46
CA PHE A 254 -1.65 -20.67 -1.54
C PHE A 254 -1.26 -21.61 -2.69
N ARG A 255 -1.94 -21.53 -3.84
CA ARG A 255 -1.88 -22.55 -4.89
C ARG A 255 -0.54 -22.59 -5.59
N MET A 256 0.10 -21.45 -5.74
CA MET A 256 1.40 -21.29 -6.40
C MET A 256 2.47 -20.79 -5.44
N ILE A 257 2.09 -19.90 -4.52
CA ILE A 257 3.04 -19.19 -3.66
C ILE A 257 2.77 -19.37 -2.16
N ALA A 258 3.81 -19.15 -1.37
CA ALA A 258 3.73 -18.72 0.02
C ALA A 258 4.48 -17.39 0.16
N HIS A 259 3.92 -16.47 0.93
CA HIS A 259 4.35 -15.07 1.01
C HIS A 259 4.54 -14.63 2.46
N ASN A 260 5.79 -14.29 2.80
CA ASN A 260 6.15 -13.55 3.99
C ASN A 260 6.16 -12.06 3.66
N GLY A 261 5.20 -11.30 4.21
CA GLY A 261 5.20 -9.85 4.13
C GLY A 261 3.87 -9.30 3.66
N GLU A 262 3.89 -8.11 3.08
CA GLU A 262 2.70 -7.33 2.77
C GLU A 262 2.86 -6.60 1.44
N ILE A 263 1.84 -6.65 0.58
CA ILE A 263 1.83 -5.90 -0.69
C ILE A 263 1.16 -4.53 -0.47
N ASN A 264 1.96 -3.48 -0.33
CA ASN A 264 1.49 -2.12 -0.04
C ASN A 264 0.84 -1.42 -1.26
N THR A 265 1.02 -1.95 -2.47
CA THR A 265 0.38 -1.45 -3.70
C THR A 265 -0.89 -2.20 -4.10
N VAL A 266 -1.40 -3.11 -3.25
CA VAL A 266 -2.48 -4.05 -3.60
C VAL A 266 -3.74 -3.38 -4.16
N ARG A 267 -4.14 -2.20 -3.67
CA ARG A 267 -5.32 -1.48 -4.17
C ARG A 267 -5.15 -1.04 -5.62
N GLY A 268 -4.00 -0.42 -5.93
CA GLY A 268 -3.63 -0.06 -7.31
C GLY A 268 -3.56 -1.29 -8.20
N ASN A 269 -2.89 -2.36 -7.75
CA ASN A 269 -2.74 -3.57 -8.54
C ASN A 269 -4.09 -4.25 -8.85
N LYS A 270 -5.02 -4.30 -7.88
CA LYS A 270 -6.38 -4.82 -8.09
C LYS A 270 -7.13 -3.99 -9.14
N ASN A 271 -7.01 -2.67 -9.10
CA ASN A 271 -7.66 -1.78 -10.08
C ASN A 271 -7.04 -1.92 -11.48
N TRP A 272 -5.72 -2.03 -11.58
CA TRP A 272 -5.04 -2.30 -12.84
C TRP A 272 -5.40 -3.67 -13.40
N MET A 273 -5.55 -4.69 -12.55
CA MET A 273 -5.98 -6.01 -13.03
C MET A 273 -7.37 -5.99 -13.65
N LYS A 274 -8.31 -5.19 -13.14
CA LYS A 274 -9.60 -5.00 -13.83
C LYS A 274 -9.42 -4.48 -15.25
N SER A 275 -8.44 -3.62 -15.48
CA SER A 275 -8.09 -3.08 -16.81
C SER A 275 -7.37 -4.12 -17.69
N HIS A 276 -6.41 -4.84 -17.10
CA HIS A 276 -5.66 -5.92 -17.79
C HIS A 276 -6.58 -7.06 -18.23
N GLU A 277 -7.59 -7.39 -17.43
CA GLU A 277 -8.59 -8.42 -17.73
C GLU A 277 -9.35 -8.19 -19.05
N ILE A 278 -9.57 -6.93 -19.46
CA ILE A 278 -10.27 -6.64 -20.72
C ILE A 278 -9.44 -7.09 -21.93
N ARG A 279 -8.12 -6.91 -21.89
CA ARG A 279 -7.22 -7.26 -22.99
C ARG A 279 -6.63 -8.66 -22.89
N MET A 280 -6.99 -9.43 -21.87
CA MET A 280 -6.66 -10.85 -21.76
C MET A 280 -7.44 -11.65 -22.83
N VAL A 281 -6.99 -11.55 -24.08
CA VAL A 281 -7.40 -12.41 -25.18
C VAL A 281 -6.30 -13.44 -25.31
N SER A 282 -6.45 -14.57 -24.65
CA SER A 282 -5.45 -15.63 -24.71
C SER A 282 -6.02 -16.82 -25.47
N GLU A 283 -5.31 -17.21 -26.53
CA GLU A 283 -5.54 -18.49 -27.23
C GLU A 283 -5.53 -19.68 -26.24
N THR A 284 -4.83 -19.54 -25.11
CA THR A 284 -4.65 -20.58 -24.10
C THR A 284 -5.94 -20.97 -23.38
N TYR A 285 -6.85 -20.01 -23.14
CA TYR A 285 -8.11 -20.26 -22.41
C TYR A 285 -9.32 -20.37 -23.34
N GLY A 286 -9.21 -19.97 -24.61
CA GLY A 286 -10.27 -20.14 -25.62
C GLY A 286 -11.62 -19.60 -25.17
N GLU A 287 -12.67 -20.42 -25.25
CA GLU A 287 -14.03 -20.05 -24.82
C GLU A 287 -14.19 -19.87 -23.29
N HIS A 288 -13.20 -20.28 -22.50
CA HIS A 288 -13.23 -20.22 -21.03
C HIS A 288 -12.62 -18.94 -20.42
N VAL A 289 -12.26 -17.94 -21.22
CA VAL A 289 -11.70 -16.67 -20.72
C VAL A 289 -12.61 -16.02 -19.67
N GLU A 290 -13.93 -16.03 -19.90
CA GLU A 290 -14.92 -15.49 -18.95
C GLU A 290 -15.13 -16.36 -17.71
N ASP A 291 -14.69 -17.63 -17.73
CA ASP A 291 -14.64 -18.49 -16.54
C ASP A 291 -13.46 -18.14 -15.62
N VAL A 292 -12.41 -17.51 -16.16
CA VAL A 292 -11.22 -17.11 -15.39
C VAL A 292 -11.43 -15.76 -14.69
N LYS A 293 -12.24 -14.86 -15.27
CA LYS A 293 -12.52 -13.52 -14.74
C LYS A 293 -13.63 -13.54 -13.67
N PRO A 294 -13.59 -12.64 -12.66
CA PRO A 294 -12.47 -11.75 -12.33
C PRO A 294 -11.32 -12.55 -11.72
N VAL A 295 -10.09 -12.33 -12.17
CA VAL A 295 -8.87 -13.05 -11.77
C VAL A 295 -8.69 -12.97 -10.26
N ILE A 296 -8.90 -11.79 -9.68
CA ILE A 296 -8.85 -11.55 -8.24
C ILE A 296 -10.28 -11.46 -7.70
N PRO A 297 -10.76 -12.49 -6.97
CA PRO A 297 -12.04 -12.41 -6.28
C PRO A 297 -12.08 -11.32 -5.20
N ASP A 298 -13.28 -10.80 -4.94
CA ASP A 298 -13.53 -9.92 -3.80
C ASP A 298 -13.24 -10.63 -2.46
N GLY A 299 -12.81 -9.86 -1.47
CA GLY A 299 -12.50 -10.37 -0.13
C GLY A 299 -11.20 -11.19 -0.03
N THR A 300 -10.38 -11.24 -1.09
CA THR A 300 -9.05 -11.86 -1.04
C THR A 300 -8.04 -10.99 -0.32
N SER A 301 -7.21 -11.63 0.52
CA SER A 301 -6.02 -10.98 1.09
C SER A 301 -5.04 -10.56 -0.01
N ASP A 302 -4.09 -9.69 0.33
CA ASP A 302 -3.04 -9.23 -0.57
C ASP A 302 -2.26 -10.39 -1.22
N SER A 303 -1.89 -11.37 -0.40
CA SER A 303 -1.12 -12.56 -0.77
C SER A 303 -1.95 -13.51 -1.63
N GLY A 304 -3.25 -13.64 -1.35
CA GLY A 304 -4.18 -14.42 -2.18
C GLY A 304 -4.46 -13.76 -3.53
N ALA A 305 -4.50 -12.42 -3.58
CA ALA A 305 -4.60 -11.67 -4.83
C ALA A 305 -3.33 -11.85 -5.69
N LEU A 306 -2.14 -11.77 -5.06
CA LEU A 306 -0.87 -12.05 -5.73
C LEU A 306 -0.81 -13.48 -6.26
N ASP A 307 -1.21 -14.49 -5.46
CA ASP A 307 -1.28 -15.89 -5.90
C ASP A 307 -2.20 -16.08 -7.11
N SER A 308 -3.33 -15.38 -7.16
CA SER A 308 -4.29 -15.49 -8.26
C SER A 308 -3.72 -14.98 -9.58
N VAL A 309 -3.00 -13.85 -9.56
CA VAL A 309 -2.33 -13.32 -10.75
C VAL A 309 -1.11 -14.16 -11.12
N TRP A 310 -0.36 -14.65 -10.13
CA TRP A 310 0.76 -15.55 -10.36
C TRP A 310 0.31 -16.84 -11.05
N GLU A 311 -0.76 -17.45 -10.56
CA GLU A 311 -1.34 -18.66 -11.13
C GLU A 311 -1.83 -18.42 -12.55
N LEU A 312 -2.50 -17.30 -12.81
CA LEU A 312 -2.90 -16.92 -14.15
C LEU A 312 -1.71 -16.89 -15.14
N LEU A 313 -0.62 -16.20 -14.77
CA LEU A 313 0.58 -16.10 -15.59
C LEU A 313 1.23 -17.47 -15.83
N CYS A 314 1.27 -18.32 -14.81
CA CYS A 314 1.85 -19.66 -14.95
C CYS A 314 0.98 -20.59 -15.80
N LYS A 315 -0.33 -20.59 -15.60
CA LYS A 315 -1.26 -21.44 -16.37
C LYS A 315 -1.44 -20.95 -17.81
N SER A 316 -1.07 -19.70 -18.11
CA SER A 316 -0.96 -19.17 -19.47
C SER A 316 0.39 -19.46 -20.14
N GLY A 317 1.33 -20.13 -19.46
CA GLY A 317 2.59 -20.61 -20.03
C GLY A 317 3.87 -19.91 -19.56
N ARG A 318 3.79 -18.88 -18.69
CA ARG A 318 5.00 -18.28 -18.12
C ARG A 318 5.57 -19.14 -16.99
N SER A 319 6.90 -19.20 -16.88
CA SER A 319 7.55 -19.90 -15.75
C SER A 319 7.43 -19.11 -14.44
N ALA A 320 7.49 -19.78 -13.28
CA ALA A 320 7.53 -19.11 -11.98
C ALA A 320 8.64 -18.04 -11.87
N PRO A 321 9.88 -18.26 -12.33
CA PRO A 321 10.89 -17.20 -12.38
C PRO A 321 10.45 -15.97 -13.20
N MET A 322 9.77 -16.16 -14.34
CA MET A 322 9.26 -15.05 -15.14
C MET A 322 8.10 -14.32 -14.43
N ALA A 323 7.18 -15.06 -13.81
CA ALA A 323 6.10 -14.46 -13.01
C ALA A 323 6.66 -13.61 -11.85
N LYS A 324 7.73 -14.08 -11.19
CA LYS A 324 8.49 -13.29 -10.21
C LYS A 324 9.03 -12.01 -10.83
N ALA A 325 9.71 -12.10 -11.96
CA ALA A 325 10.32 -10.95 -12.63
C ALA A 325 9.28 -9.90 -13.07
N MET A 326 8.09 -10.33 -13.49
CA MET A 326 7.00 -9.44 -13.88
C MET A 326 6.29 -8.77 -12.71
N LEU A 327 5.92 -9.55 -11.68
CA LEU A 327 5.14 -9.04 -10.56
C LEU A 327 6.01 -8.35 -9.51
N ILE A 328 7.22 -8.88 -9.25
CA ILE A 328 8.14 -8.40 -8.22
C ILE A 328 9.54 -8.20 -8.84
N PRO A 329 9.69 -7.26 -9.79
CA PRO A 329 10.96 -7.01 -10.47
C PRO A 329 12.03 -6.44 -9.54
N GLU A 330 13.30 -6.73 -9.83
CA GLU A 330 14.43 -6.02 -9.24
C GLU A 330 14.41 -4.53 -9.59
N ALA A 331 15.00 -3.67 -8.77
CA ALA A 331 15.19 -2.26 -9.12
C ALA A 331 16.20 -2.10 -10.28
N TRP A 332 15.75 -1.59 -11.43
CA TRP A 332 16.56 -1.47 -12.65
C TRP A 332 16.82 -0.02 -13.08
N SER A 333 15.86 0.90 -12.83
CA SER A 333 15.77 2.21 -13.49
C SER A 333 16.93 3.19 -13.28
N LYS A 334 17.74 3.02 -12.23
CA LYS A 334 18.89 3.88 -11.89
C LYS A 334 20.19 3.06 -11.67
N ARG A 335 20.29 1.88 -12.32
CA ARG A 335 21.42 0.94 -12.18
C ARG A 335 22.20 0.70 -13.48
N ASP A 336 22.20 1.65 -14.41
CA ASP A 336 22.81 1.52 -15.74
C ASP A 336 24.31 1.15 -15.72
N SER A 337 25.03 1.49 -14.65
CA SER A 337 26.46 1.15 -14.49
C SER A 337 26.74 -0.19 -13.84
N VAL A 338 25.72 -0.89 -13.31
CA VAL A 338 25.87 -2.11 -12.49
C VAL A 338 25.13 -3.31 -13.08
N MET A 339 24.03 -3.09 -13.80
CA MET A 339 23.20 -4.15 -14.37
C MET A 339 23.56 -4.40 -15.86
N PRO A 340 23.75 -5.66 -16.29
CA PRO A 340 23.94 -5.98 -17.71
C PRO A 340 22.77 -5.50 -18.58
N LEU A 341 23.06 -5.10 -19.82
CA LEU A 341 22.04 -4.59 -20.76
C LEU A 341 20.89 -5.56 -20.96
N ALA A 342 21.17 -6.85 -21.16
CA ALA A 342 20.18 -7.90 -21.31
C ALA A 342 19.19 -7.98 -20.11
N HIS A 343 19.71 -7.82 -18.89
CA HIS A 343 18.89 -7.85 -17.67
C HIS A 343 18.02 -6.60 -17.55
N ARG A 344 18.60 -5.43 -17.85
CA ARG A 344 17.86 -4.17 -17.90
C ARG A 344 16.73 -4.24 -18.91
N ALA A 345 17.00 -4.76 -20.10
CA ALA A 345 16.01 -4.92 -21.16
C ALA A 345 14.87 -5.87 -20.76
N LEU A 346 15.18 -6.99 -20.09
CA LEU A 346 14.17 -7.87 -19.50
C LEU A 346 13.28 -7.13 -18.49
N TYR A 347 13.87 -6.39 -17.54
CA TYR A 347 13.07 -5.70 -16.53
C TYR A 347 12.30 -4.49 -17.10
N ASP A 348 12.84 -3.78 -18.09
CA ASP A 348 12.10 -2.74 -18.81
C ASP A 348 10.89 -3.33 -19.54
N TYR A 349 11.04 -4.51 -20.16
CA TYR A 349 9.91 -5.26 -20.72
C TYR A 349 8.88 -5.59 -19.63
N CYS A 350 9.31 -6.22 -18.53
CA CYS A 350 8.42 -6.59 -17.44
C CYS A 350 7.60 -5.41 -16.90
N ASN A 351 8.24 -4.26 -16.68
CA ASN A 351 7.60 -3.06 -16.13
C ASN A 351 6.78 -2.26 -17.15
N SER A 352 6.98 -2.51 -18.45
CA SER A 352 6.07 -2.01 -19.48
C SER A 352 4.79 -2.83 -19.54
N VAL A 353 4.85 -4.13 -19.23
CA VAL A 353 3.70 -5.04 -19.27
C VAL A 353 2.89 -5.06 -17.98
N MET A 354 3.55 -5.06 -16.82
CA MET A 354 2.91 -5.23 -15.51
C MET A 354 3.45 -4.22 -14.51
N GLU A 355 2.56 -3.53 -13.80
CA GLU A 355 2.94 -2.68 -12.70
C GLU A 355 3.43 -3.52 -11.50
N PRO A 356 4.53 -3.13 -10.82
CA PRO A 356 5.05 -3.88 -9.69
C PRO A 356 4.07 -4.04 -8.53
N TRP A 357 4.01 -5.26 -8.01
CA TRP A 357 3.39 -5.60 -6.74
C TRP A 357 4.41 -5.37 -5.63
N ASP A 358 4.48 -4.12 -5.15
CA ASP A 358 5.50 -3.65 -4.22
C ASP A 358 5.10 -3.88 -2.75
N GLY A 359 6.10 -3.78 -1.88
CA GLY A 359 5.98 -4.03 -0.44
C GLY A 359 6.94 -5.14 0.02
N PRO A 360 7.14 -5.33 1.34
CA PRO A 360 8.00 -6.39 1.84
C PRO A 360 7.52 -7.75 1.38
N ALA A 361 8.35 -8.51 0.68
CA ALA A 361 7.94 -9.82 0.17
C ALA A 361 9.11 -10.81 0.17
N GLY A 362 8.96 -11.88 0.95
CA GLY A 362 9.69 -13.13 0.79
C GLY A 362 8.79 -14.19 0.21
N ILE A 363 9.08 -14.63 -1.02
CA ILE A 363 8.26 -15.58 -1.77
C ILE A 363 8.95 -16.93 -1.84
N ALA A 364 8.19 -17.99 -1.59
CA ALA A 364 8.50 -19.34 -2.03
C ALA A 364 7.41 -19.80 -3.01
N ALA A 365 7.78 -20.29 -4.19
CA ALA A 365 6.81 -20.66 -5.21
C ALA A 365 7.19 -21.94 -5.95
N TYR A 366 6.17 -22.62 -6.47
CA TYR A 366 6.34 -23.80 -7.33
C TYR A 366 5.24 -23.87 -8.40
N ASP A 367 5.64 -24.00 -9.67
CA ASP A 367 4.74 -24.01 -10.84
C ASP A 367 4.47 -25.40 -11.44
N GLY A 368 4.99 -26.47 -10.85
CA GLY A 368 4.97 -27.82 -11.44
C GLY A 368 6.32 -28.24 -12.04
N ARG A 369 7.28 -27.33 -12.14
CA ARG A 369 8.65 -27.61 -12.60
C ARG A 369 9.71 -26.87 -11.80
N TRP A 370 9.53 -25.57 -11.65
CA TRP A 370 10.47 -24.67 -11.01
C TRP A 370 10.11 -24.47 -9.56
N ALA A 371 11.02 -24.81 -8.65
CA ALA A 371 10.94 -24.41 -7.26
C ALA A 371 11.79 -23.15 -7.06
N ILE A 372 11.17 -22.04 -6.66
CA ILE A 372 11.86 -20.76 -6.53
C ILE A 372 11.70 -20.14 -5.15
N ALA A 373 12.67 -19.30 -4.81
CA ALA A 373 12.55 -18.34 -3.74
C ALA A 373 13.04 -16.97 -4.20
N GLY A 374 12.34 -15.91 -3.81
CA GLY A 374 12.64 -14.55 -4.27
C GLY A 374 12.27 -13.48 -3.26
N LEU A 375 12.92 -12.32 -3.40
CA LEU A 375 12.67 -11.15 -2.56
C LEU A 375 12.09 -9.98 -3.35
N ASP A 376 11.38 -9.11 -2.64
CA ASP A 376 11.04 -7.76 -3.08
C ASP A 376 12.28 -6.93 -3.43
N ARG A 377 12.07 -5.86 -4.19
CA ARG A 377 13.14 -4.99 -4.72
C ARG A 377 14.07 -4.40 -3.68
N ASN A 378 13.59 -4.22 -2.45
CA ASN A 378 14.31 -3.61 -1.33
C ASN A 378 14.88 -4.66 -0.38
N GLY A 379 14.49 -5.94 -0.52
CA GLY A 379 14.95 -7.04 0.32
C GLY A 379 14.48 -6.90 1.76
N LEU A 380 13.25 -6.44 1.96
CA LEU A 380 12.70 -6.06 3.28
C LEU A 380 12.39 -7.26 4.17
N ARG A 381 12.42 -8.49 3.62
CA ARG A 381 12.26 -9.74 4.35
C ARG A 381 13.50 -10.63 4.21
N PRO A 382 13.86 -11.39 5.26
CA PRO A 382 15.00 -12.30 5.18
C PRO A 382 14.62 -13.58 4.41
N LEU A 383 15.48 -14.00 3.49
CA LEU A 383 15.49 -15.36 2.94
C LEU A 383 16.92 -15.88 2.83
N ARG A 384 17.16 -17.01 3.48
CA ARG A 384 18.44 -17.73 3.52
C ARG A 384 18.27 -19.09 2.86
N TYR A 385 19.34 -19.59 2.25
CA TYR A 385 19.33 -20.93 1.66
C TYR A 385 20.60 -21.72 1.98
N ALA A 386 20.47 -23.04 1.94
CA ALA A 386 21.55 -24.00 1.97
C ALA A 386 21.35 -25.02 0.85
N LEU A 387 22.44 -25.42 0.20
CA LEU A 387 22.47 -26.47 -0.80
C LEU A 387 23.41 -27.57 -0.29
N THR A 388 22.94 -28.81 -0.28
CA THR A 388 23.74 -29.97 0.16
C THR A 388 24.42 -30.67 -1.02
N THR A 389 25.46 -31.46 -0.73
CA THR A 389 26.23 -32.20 -1.76
C THR A 389 25.40 -33.30 -2.45
N ASP A 390 24.39 -33.83 -1.75
CA ASP A 390 23.44 -34.83 -2.24
C ASP A 390 22.18 -34.21 -2.90
N GLY A 391 22.20 -32.88 -3.13
CA GLY A 391 21.24 -32.20 -3.99
C GLY A 391 19.94 -31.79 -3.31
N ILE A 392 19.97 -31.43 -2.02
CA ILE A 392 18.82 -30.82 -1.33
C ILE A 392 19.02 -29.31 -1.24
N LEU A 393 18.05 -28.57 -1.77
CA LEU A 393 17.92 -27.13 -1.59
C LEU A 393 16.97 -26.86 -0.42
N ALA A 394 17.46 -26.24 0.65
CA ALA A 394 16.66 -25.79 1.78
C ALA A 394 16.68 -24.25 1.86
N VAL A 395 15.50 -23.64 1.83
CA VAL A 395 15.28 -22.20 1.90
C VAL A 395 14.42 -21.88 3.12
N GLY A 396 14.77 -20.84 3.84
CA GLY A 396 14.00 -20.39 5.00
C GLY A 396 14.16 -18.91 5.31
N SER A 397 13.13 -18.36 5.97
CA SER A 397 13.21 -17.02 6.57
C SER A 397 14.33 -16.88 7.61
N GLU A 398 14.78 -17.99 8.19
CA GLU A 398 15.94 -18.08 9.08
C GLU A 398 16.84 -19.26 8.69
N THR A 399 18.15 -19.14 8.92
CA THR A 399 19.12 -20.18 8.56
C THR A 399 18.93 -21.48 9.34
N GLY A 400 18.55 -21.42 10.62
CA GLY A 400 18.37 -22.60 11.48
C GLY A 400 17.02 -23.29 11.35
N MET A 401 16.16 -22.80 10.46
CA MET A 401 14.75 -23.23 10.40
C MET A 401 14.61 -24.64 9.85
N CYS A 402 15.27 -24.97 8.74
CA CYS A 402 15.25 -26.31 8.17
C CYS A 402 16.46 -27.11 8.68
N PRO A 403 16.27 -28.14 9.52
CA PRO A 403 17.39 -28.95 10.01
C PRO A 403 17.92 -29.83 8.87
N LEU A 404 19.20 -29.66 8.54
CA LEU A 404 19.89 -30.47 7.53
C LEU A 404 20.47 -31.77 8.09
N GLY A 405 20.28 -32.07 9.38
CA GLY A 405 20.75 -33.33 9.99
C GLY A 405 22.22 -33.63 9.67
N ASP A 406 22.45 -34.82 9.09
CA ASP A 406 23.77 -35.32 8.69
C ASP A 406 24.17 -34.95 7.25
N HIS A 407 23.34 -34.21 6.51
CA HIS A 407 23.68 -33.80 5.14
C HIS A 407 24.86 -32.83 5.12
N GLU A 408 25.81 -33.09 4.23
CA GLU A 408 26.96 -32.21 4.03
C GLU A 408 26.56 -30.98 3.21
N VAL A 409 26.83 -29.80 3.74
CA VAL A 409 26.45 -28.53 3.11
C VAL A 409 27.50 -28.09 2.09
N ALA A 410 27.12 -28.07 0.81
CA ALA A 410 27.96 -27.58 -0.27
C ALA A 410 28.00 -26.04 -0.33
N LYS A 411 26.87 -25.37 -0.10
CA LYS A 411 26.76 -23.90 -0.19
C LYS A 411 25.75 -23.36 0.82
N ARG A 412 26.03 -22.19 1.39
CA ARG A 412 25.05 -21.37 2.13
C ARG A 412 25.04 -19.97 1.56
N GLY A 413 23.86 -19.35 1.51
CA GLY A 413 23.73 -17.99 1.01
C GLY A 413 22.49 -17.27 1.51
N SER A 414 22.37 -16.03 1.07
CA SER A 414 21.17 -15.19 1.20
C SER A 414 20.75 -14.70 -0.17
N ILE A 415 19.45 -14.51 -0.36
CA ILE A 415 18.92 -13.93 -1.60
C ILE A 415 19.14 -12.41 -1.53
N PRO A 416 19.69 -11.76 -2.58
CA PRO A 416 19.85 -10.31 -2.58
C PRO A 416 18.51 -9.59 -2.79
N ALA A 417 18.45 -8.30 -2.47
CA ALA A 417 17.28 -7.46 -2.73
C ALA A 417 16.90 -7.49 -4.23
N GLY A 418 15.62 -7.74 -4.51
CA GLY A 418 15.07 -7.95 -5.87
C GLY A 418 15.49 -9.28 -6.51
N GLY A 419 16.36 -10.05 -5.89
CA GLY A 419 16.88 -11.30 -6.43
C GLY A 419 15.94 -12.49 -6.28
N MET A 420 16.36 -13.59 -6.89
CA MET A 420 15.73 -14.90 -6.75
C MET A 420 16.75 -16.02 -6.94
N ILE A 421 16.45 -17.20 -6.42
CA ILE A 421 17.12 -18.46 -6.75
C ILE A 421 16.08 -19.43 -7.29
N ALA A 422 16.50 -20.37 -8.14
CA ALA A 422 15.59 -21.30 -8.77
C ALA A 422 16.20 -22.69 -8.90
N ALA A 423 15.38 -23.72 -8.74
CA ALA A 423 15.72 -25.11 -9.06
C ALA A 423 14.76 -25.63 -10.14
N ASP A 424 15.30 -26.08 -11.26
CA ASP A 424 14.55 -26.77 -12.29
C ASP A 424 14.53 -28.27 -11.98
N LEU A 425 13.45 -28.74 -11.36
CA LEU A 425 13.34 -30.12 -10.91
C LEU A 425 13.23 -31.11 -12.07
N LYS A 426 12.93 -30.64 -13.29
CA LYS A 426 12.92 -31.48 -14.48
C LYS A 426 14.33 -31.78 -14.99
N THR A 427 15.26 -30.83 -14.85
CA THR A 427 16.64 -30.96 -15.37
C THR A 427 17.67 -31.26 -14.29
N GLY A 428 17.32 -31.15 -13.01
CA GLY A 428 18.29 -31.37 -11.94
C GLY A 428 19.12 -30.14 -11.56
N LYS A 429 18.84 -28.98 -12.16
CA LYS A 429 19.76 -27.84 -12.14
C LYS A 429 19.32 -26.75 -11.16
N PHE A 430 20.24 -26.37 -10.29
CA PHE A 430 20.15 -25.16 -9.48
C PHE A 430 20.68 -23.95 -10.26
N TYR A 431 20.02 -22.82 -10.10
CA TYR A 431 20.38 -21.52 -10.65
C TYR A 431 20.49 -20.53 -9.50
N ASP A 432 21.65 -19.90 -9.36
CA ASP A 432 21.75 -18.69 -8.55
C ASP A 432 21.10 -17.49 -9.25
N HIS A 433 21.08 -16.34 -8.56
CA HIS A 433 20.41 -15.14 -9.04
C HIS A 433 20.91 -14.67 -10.41
N LYS A 434 22.23 -14.70 -10.64
CA LYS A 434 22.75 -14.23 -11.92
C LYS A 434 22.35 -15.22 -13.03
N GLU A 435 22.53 -16.51 -12.77
CA GLU A 435 22.24 -17.56 -13.75
C GLU A 435 20.76 -17.61 -14.16
N ILE A 436 19.83 -17.39 -13.22
CA ILE A 436 18.40 -17.40 -13.54
C ILE A 436 17.98 -16.15 -14.31
N VAL A 437 18.55 -14.98 -14.01
CA VAL A 437 18.25 -13.75 -14.77
C VAL A 437 18.89 -13.82 -16.16
N ASP A 438 20.10 -14.35 -16.30
CA ASP A 438 20.72 -14.66 -17.60
C ASP A 438 19.83 -15.60 -18.42
N TYR A 439 19.30 -16.66 -17.79
CA TYR A 439 18.38 -17.59 -18.44
C TYR A 439 17.09 -16.90 -18.93
N LEU A 440 16.50 -16.01 -18.12
CA LEU A 440 15.28 -15.28 -18.48
C LEU A 440 15.54 -14.26 -19.59
N ALA A 441 16.62 -13.49 -19.50
CA ALA A 441 16.98 -12.48 -20.49
C ALA A 441 17.29 -13.09 -21.87
N ALA A 442 17.66 -14.38 -21.92
CA ALA A 442 17.89 -15.12 -23.16
C ALA A 442 16.63 -15.71 -23.81
N GLN A 443 15.44 -15.60 -23.19
CA GLN A 443 14.21 -16.21 -23.72
C GLN A 443 13.61 -15.45 -24.91
N ALA A 444 13.91 -14.16 -25.03
CA ALA A 444 13.45 -13.31 -26.12
C ALA A 444 14.49 -12.21 -26.40
N PRO A 445 14.49 -11.60 -27.59
CA PRO A 445 15.43 -10.52 -27.94
C PRO A 445 15.02 -9.18 -27.30
N TYR A 446 14.98 -9.12 -25.96
CA TYR A 446 14.54 -7.95 -25.21
C TYR A 446 15.35 -6.68 -25.54
N GLU A 447 16.63 -6.82 -25.87
CA GLU A 447 17.47 -5.68 -26.26
C GLU A 447 17.00 -5.04 -27.57
N GLU A 448 16.58 -5.86 -28.55
CA GLU A 448 16.01 -5.36 -29.81
C GLU A 448 14.67 -4.68 -29.56
N TRP A 449 13.89 -5.20 -28.62
CA TRP A 449 12.59 -4.66 -28.22
C TRP A 449 12.71 -3.30 -27.53
N LEU A 450 13.75 -3.11 -26.71
CA LEU A 450 14.06 -1.83 -26.07
C LEU A 450 14.26 -0.71 -27.11
N SER A 451 14.80 -1.03 -28.29
CA SER A 451 15.02 -0.03 -29.35
C SER A 451 13.73 0.56 -29.94
N ALA A 452 12.57 -0.06 -29.70
CA ALA A 452 11.26 0.45 -30.11
C ALA A 452 10.67 1.47 -29.12
N VAL A 453 11.22 1.55 -27.91
CA VAL A 453 10.78 2.50 -26.88
C VAL A 453 11.20 3.90 -27.25
N THR A 454 10.26 4.85 -27.25
CA THR A 454 10.55 6.26 -27.50
C THR A 454 10.66 7.04 -26.19
N GLU A 455 11.87 7.49 -25.86
CA GLU A 455 12.11 8.40 -24.73
C GLU A 455 11.63 9.81 -25.10
N LEU A 456 10.60 10.31 -24.41
CA LEU A 456 10.00 11.60 -24.73
C LEU A 456 10.76 12.77 -24.12
N GLU A 457 11.39 12.61 -22.96
CA GLU A 457 11.99 13.71 -22.21
C GLU A 457 13.06 14.48 -23.01
N PRO A 458 13.99 13.82 -23.75
CA PRO A 458 14.95 14.51 -24.61
C PRO A 458 14.31 15.28 -25.77
N GLU A 459 13.10 14.89 -26.19
CA GLU A 459 12.38 15.54 -27.29
C GLU A 459 11.53 16.72 -26.81
N ILE A 460 11.03 16.66 -25.58
CA ILE A 460 10.12 17.67 -25.02
C ILE A 460 10.77 18.57 -23.96
N GLY A 461 11.99 18.30 -23.49
CA GLY A 461 12.68 19.11 -22.48
C GLY A 461 14.12 19.47 -22.87
N PRO A 462 14.80 20.35 -22.11
CA PRO A 462 14.38 21.71 -21.73
C PRO A 462 14.25 22.62 -22.97
N GLY A 463 13.37 23.61 -22.92
CA GLY A 463 13.14 24.57 -24.01
C GLY A 463 12.40 25.80 -23.52
N ASP A 464 11.81 26.56 -24.44
CA ASP A 464 11.05 27.76 -24.09
C ASP A 464 9.85 27.42 -23.19
N GLU A 465 9.58 28.31 -22.23
CA GLU A 465 8.48 28.24 -21.26
C GLU A 465 7.59 29.48 -21.45
N PRO A 466 6.59 29.43 -22.35
CA PRO A 466 5.78 30.58 -22.68
C PRO A 466 4.76 30.89 -21.57
N PRO A 467 4.56 32.18 -21.20
CA PRO A 467 3.43 32.56 -20.35
C PRO A 467 2.11 32.37 -21.10
N MET A 468 1.09 31.85 -20.41
CA MET A 468 -0.23 31.66 -21.00
C MET A 468 -1.11 32.91 -20.85
N PHE A 469 -1.02 33.60 -19.71
CA PHE A 469 -1.91 34.71 -19.37
C PHE A 469 -1.17 36.00 -19.07
N ALA A 470 -1.80 37.12 -19.42
CA ALA A 470 -1.37 38.43 -18.96
C ALA A 470 -1.67 38.63 -17.47
N LYS A 471 -0.98 39.56 -16.82
CA LYS A 471 -1.02 39.77 -15.37
C LYS A 471 -2.43 39.93 -14.78
N GLU A 472 -3.30 40.71 -15.42
CA GLU A 472 -4.67 40.94 -14.93
C GLU A 472 -5.53 39.66 -14.98
N GLU A 473 -5.43 38.90 -16.06
CA GLU A 473 -6.13 37.63 -16.20
C GLU A 473 -5.55 36.56 -15.27
N LEU A 474 -4.22 36.52 -15.12
CA LEU A 474 -3.52 35.63 -14.19
C LEU A 474 -4.00 35.85 -12.76
N LEU A 475 -4.13 37.11 -12.32
CA LEU A 475 -4.62 37.45 -10.98
C LEU A 475 -6.02 36.89 -10.73
N ARG A 476 -6.95 37.07 -11.67
CA ARG A 476 -8.33 36.56 -11.55
C ARG A 476 -8.36 35.04 -11.50
N ARG A 477 -7.59 34.36 -12.35
CA ARG A 477 -7.48 32.90 -12.32
C ARG A 477 -6.84 32.38 -11.04
N GLN A 478 -5.84 33.07 -10.50
CA GLN A 478 -5.24 32.75 -9.20
C GLN A 478 -6.26 32.90 -8.07
N MET A 479 -7.06 33.96 -8.08
CA MET A 479 -8.18 34.12 -7.13
C MET A 479 -9.17 32.96 -7.22
N ALA A 480 -9.60 32.60 -8.44
CA ALA A 480 -10.55 31.52 -8.65
C ALA A 480 -9.97 30.15 -8.22
N ALA A 481 -8.66 29.93 -8.44
CA ALA A 481 -7.93 28.75 -7.99
C ALA A 481 -7.68 28.73 -6.47
N GLY A 482 -7.95 29.82 -5.74
CA GLY A 482 -7.77 29.93 -4.30
C GLY A 482 -6.33 30.24 -3.87
N TYR A 483 -5.50 30.82 -4.73
CA TYR A 483 -4.14 31.20 -4.40
C TYR A 483 -4.13 32.41 -3.44
N THR A 484 -3.17 32.41 -2.54
CA THR A 484 -2.91 33.51 -1.61
C THR A 484 -1.46 33.97 -1.72
N LEU A 485 -1.16 35.17 -1.20
CA LEU A 485 0.22 35.62 -1.06
C LEU A 485 1.04 34.63 -0.20
N GLU A 486 0.45 34.09 0.87
CA GLU A 486 1.07 33.08 1.72
C GLU A 486 1.46 31.83 0.93
N THR A 487 0.60 31.30 0.06
CA THR A 487 0.94 30.14 -0.78
C THR A 487 2.06 30.46 -1.78
N LEU A 488 2.08 31.66 -2.37
CA LEU A 488 3.11 32.04 -3.32
C LEU A 488 4.47 32.29 -2.64
N GLU A 489 4.48 32.89 -1.45
CA GLU A 489 5.68 33.24 -0.72
C GLU A 489 6.25 32.09 0.10
N LEU A 490 5.42 31.38 0.88
CA LEU A 490 5.90 30.33 1.78
C LEU A 490 6.03 28.97 1.10
N ILE A 491 5.27 28.68 0.04
CA ILE A 491 5.26 27.36 -0.62
C ILE A 491 5.93 27.41 -1.98
N LEU A 492 5.43 28.23 -2.91
CA LEU A 492 5.94 28.26 -4.28
C LEU A 492 7.38 28.80 -4.36
N SER A 493 7.70 29.89 -3.67
CA SER A 493 9.03 30.52 -3.78
C SER A 493 10.17 29.60 -3.34
N PRO A 494 10.10 28.88 -2.20
CA PRO A 494 11.14 27.91 -1.83
C PRO A 494 11.35 26.78 -2.84
N MET A 495 10.27 26.31 -3.48
CA MET A 495 10.35 25.27 -4.52
C MET A 495 11.12 25.77 -5.74
N VAL A 496 10.95 27.04 -6.11
CA VAL A 496 11.67 27.68 -7.22
C VAL A 496 13.12 27.99 -6.84
N GLU A 497 13.36 28.60 -5.69
CA GLU A 497 14.69 29.06 -5.28
C GLU A 497 15.64 27.91 -4.94
N SER A 498 15.13 26.85 -4.30
CA SER A 498 15.97 25.79 -3.74
C SER A 498 15.77 24.42 -4.38
N GLY A 499 14.79 24.27 -5.27
CA GLY A 499 14.40 22.98 -5.84
C GLY A 499 13.85 22.00 -4.79
N LYS A 500 13.36 22.51 -3.65
CA LYS A 500 12.87 21.73 -2.51
C LYS A 500 11.58 22.30 -1.97
N GLU A 501 10.73 21.43 -1.43
CA GLU A 501 9.52 21.85 -0.72
C GLU A 501 9.85 22.72 0.51
N ALA A 502 8.88 23.52 0.93
CA ALA A 502 8.98 24.33 2.14
C ALA A 502 9.08 23.47 3.40
N ILE A 503 9.95 23.88 4.35
CA ILE A 503 10.06 23.25 5.68
C ILE A 503 9.44 24.18 6.72
N GLY A 504 8.46 23.65 7.47
CA GLY A 504 7.78 24.33 8.58
C GLY A 504 8.10 23.74 9.96
N SER A 505 7.41 24.25 10.99
CA SER A 505 7.50 23.73 12.36
C SER A 505 6.19 23.96 13.12
N MET A 506 6.08 23.39 14.34
CA MET A 506 4.83 23.27 15.11
C MET A 506 3.82 22.31 14.47
N GLY A 507 2.68 22.11 15.12
CA GLY A 507 1.59 21.26 14.60
C GLY A 507 0.60 22.08 13.77
N ASP A 508 -0.19 21.38 12.95
CA ASP A 508 -1.37 21.96 12.30
C ASP A 508 -2.47 22.13 13.35
N ASP A 509 -2.71 23.37 13.75
CA ASP A 509 -3.77 23.75 14.69
C ASP A 509 -4.94 24.46 14.00
N THR A 510 -4.99 24.43 12.66
CA THR A 510 -6.13 24.93 11.89
C THR A 510 -7.31 23.96 11.95
N ALA A 511 -8.49 24.42 11.54
CA ALA A 511 -9.65 23.54 11.40
C ALA A 511 -9.43 22.53 10.25
N PRO A 512 -9.84 21.24 10.42
CA PRO A 512 -9.99 20.32 9.29
C PRO A 512 -10.84 20.96 8.19
N ALA A 513 -10.56 20.66 6.92
CA ALA A 513 -11.15 21.38 5.79
C ALA A 513 -12.69 21.49 5.82
N VAL A 514 -13.37 20.44 6.28
CA VAL A 514 -14.84 20.41 6.41
C VAL A 514 -15.41 21.32 7.51
N LEU A 515 -14.59 21.76 8.47
CA LEU A 515 -14.96 22.68 9.56
C LEU A 515 -14.45 24.11 9.32
N SER A 516 -13.65 24.33 8.27
CA SER A 516 -13.22 25.68 7.93
C SER A 516 -14.37 26.45 7.31
N PHE A 517 -14.49 27.73 7.66
CA PHE A 517 -15.38 28.67 6.98
C PHE A 517 -14.72 29.29 5.73
N ASN A 518 -13.41 29.11 5.56
CA ASN A 518 -12.69 29.54 4.38
C ASN A 518 -12.67 28.42 3.34
N TYR A 519 -12.60 28.78 2.07
CA TYR A 519 -12.40 27.81 1.00
C TYR A 519 -11.13 26.98 1.25
N ARG A 520 -11.24 25.68 1.00
CA ARG A 520 -10.13 24.73 1.00
C ARG A 520 -10.10 23.97 -0.32
N PRO A 521 -8.94 23.90 -1.00
CA PRO A 521 -8.77 23.03 -2.15
C PRO A 521 -9.14 21.59 -1.82
N MET A 522 -9.67 20.88 -2.83
CA MET A 522 -10.15 19.51 -2.63
C MET A 522 -9.04 18.59 -2.07
N SER A 523 -7.77 18.85 -2.39
CA SER A 523 -6.63 18.11 -1.84
C SER A 523 -6.59 18.09 -0.30
N HIS A 524 -7.08 19.14 0.38
CA HIS A 524 -7.05 19.21 1.86
C HIS A 524 -7.97 18.19 2.54
N PHE A 525 -8.94 17.64 1.81
CA PHE A 525 -9.80 16.57 2.29
C PHE A 525 -9.12 15.19 2.18
N PHE A 526 -8.06 15.06 1.39
CA PHE A 526 -7.33 13.81 1.17
C PHE A 526 -6.12 13.74 2.10
N ARG A 527 -6.20 12.94 3.15
CA ARG A 527 -5.05 12.70 4.03
C ARG A 527 -4.19 11.58 3.44
N GLN A 528 -2.89 11.84 3.29
CA GLN A 528 -1.92 10.85 2.78
C GLN A 528 -1.90 9.62 3.69
N ASN A 529 -2.06 8.44 3.11
CA ASN A 529 -1.81 7.21 3.85
C ASN A 529 -0.30 7.05 4.10
N PHE A 530 0.04 6.31 5.14
CA PHE A 530 1.41 5.99 5.51
C PHE A 530 1.41 4.66 6.25
N SER A 531 2.52 3.93 6.16
CA SER A 531 2.64 2.63 6.81
C SER A 531 3.11 2.74 8.25
N GLN A 532 2.64 1.82 9.09
CA GLN A 532 3.05 1.70 10.48
C GLN A 532 3.10 0.22 10.86
N VAL A 533 4.25 -0.25 11.35
CA VAL A 533 4.47 -1.62 11.86
C VAL A 533 4.35 -2.72 10.79
N THR A 534 3.26 -2.76 10.03
CA THR A 534 2.93 -3.82 9.06
C THR A 534 3.97 -3.89 7.93
N ASN A 535 4.33 -2.73 7.37
CA ASN A 535 5.43 -2.55 6.44
C ASN A 535 6.23 -1.26 6.73
N PRO A 536 7.54 -1.23 6.41
CA PRO A 536 8.37 -0.04 6.59
C PRO A 536 8.16 0.99 5.45
N PRO A 537 8.27 2.30 5.75
CA PRO A 537 8.54 3.32 4.74
C PRO A 537 9.90 3.10 4.05
N VAL A 538 10.17 3.81 2.94
CA VAL A 538 11.46 3.82 2.23
C VAL A 538 12.16 5.17 2.45
N ASP A 539 13.49 5.23 2.35
CA ASP A 539 14.22 6.51 2.39
C ASP A 539 14.32 7.13 0.98
N PRO A 540 13.54 8.17 0.64
CA PRO A 540 13.53 8.74 -0.70
C PRO A 540 14.80 9.51 -1.05
N LEU A 541 15.69 9.75 -0.08
CA LEU A 541 16.95 10.48 -0.28
C LEU A 541 18.13 9.52 -0.41
N ARG A 542 18.22 8.53 0.49
CA ARG A 542 19.36 7.59 0.55
C ARG A 542 19.17 6.37 -0.33
N GLU A 543 17.92 5.96 -0.52
CA GLU A 543 17.54 4.77 -1.28
C GLU A 543 16.84 5.15 -2.60
N GLU A 544 16.91 6.42 -3.02
CA GLU A 544 16.29 6.96 -4.24
C GLU A 544 16.49 6.09 -5.49
N ARG A 545 17.61 5.36 -5.56
CA ARG A 545 17.96 4.46 -6.68
C ARG A 545 16.99 3.29 -6.86
N VAL A 546 16.24 2.91 -5.83
CA VAL A 546 15.21 1.86 -5.93
C VAL A 546 13.85 2.41 -6.34
N MET A 547 13.72 3.74 -6.36
CA MET A 547 12.48 4.44 -6.67
C MET A 547 12.45 4.95 -8.11
N SER A 548 11.25 5.12 -8.66
CA SER A 548 11.06 5.61 -10.02
C SER A 548 9.75 6.39 -10.22
N LEU A 549 9.87 7.50 -10.94
CA LEU A 549 8.74 8.29 -11.45
C LEU A 549 8.46 8.03 -12.94
N LYS A 550 9.13 7.03 -13.54
CA LYS A 550 8.95 6.71 -14.96
C LYS A 550 7.49 6.50 -15.29
N THR A 551 7.01 7.22 -16.28
CA THR A 551 5.62 7.25 -16.70
C THR A 551 5.54 6.80 -18.15
N ARG A 552 4.67 5.81 -18.40
CA ARG A 552 4.51 5.18 -19.71
C ARG A 552 3.17 5.54 -20.34
N PHE A 553 3.14 5.55 -21.66
CA PHE A 553 1.95 5.72 -22.48
C PHE A 553 1.83 4.54 -23.45
N LYS A 554 0.61 4.13 -23.80
CA LYS A 554 0.34 3.00 -24.72
C LYS A 554 0.89 1.63 -24.30
N ASN A 555 1.25 1.45 -23.03
CA ASN A 555 1.87 0.21 -22.56
C ASN A 555 0.88 -0.85 -22.05
N LEU A 556 -0.40 -0.51 -21.95
CA LEU A 556 -1.43 -1.41 -21.43
C LEU A 556 -1.91 -2.37 -22.55
N GLY A 557 -1.08 -3.38 -22.78
CA GLY A 557 -1.31 -4.46 -23.74
C GLY A 557 -1.89 -5.73 -23.10
N ASN A 558 -1.73 -6.87 -23.77
CA ASN A 558 -2.12 -8.17 -23.23
C ASN A 558 -1.03 -8.72 -22.31
N VAL A 559 -1.28 -8.76 -21.00
CA VAL A 559 -0.30 -9.24 -20.00
C VAL A 559 0.14 -10.70 -20.20
N LEU A 560 -0.64 -11.50 -20.94
CA LEU A 560 -0.35 -12.89 -21.22
C LEU A 560 0.52 -13.09 -22.47
N ASP A 561 0.61 -12.09 -23.34
CA ASP A 561 1.33 -12.18 -24.61
C ASP A 561 2.82 -11.81 -24.46
N THR A 562 3.65 -12.31 -25.37
CA THR A 562 5.10 -12.09 -25.42
C THR A 562 5.50 -11.68 -26.84
N ASP A 563 5.08 -10.48 -27.25
CA ASP A 563 5.31 -9.94 -28.60
C ASP A 563 5.92 -8.53 -28.59
N LYS A 564 6.63 -8.19 -29.67
CA LYS A 564 7.24 -6.89 -29.93
C LYS A 564 6.22 -5.75 -29.98
N SER A 565 4.97 -6.02 -30.38
CA SER A 565 3.89 -5.00 -30.41
C SER A 565 3.62 -4.35 -29.06
N GLN A 566 4.05 -4.95 -27.94
CA GLN A 566 3.96 -4.37 -26.60
C GLN A 566 4.95 -3.21 -26.34
N GLN A 567 5.80 -2.85 -27.32
CA GLN A 567 6.96 -1.96 -27.12
C GLN A 567 6.89 -0.63 -27.88
N GLU A 568 5.82 -0.37 -28.64
CA GLU A 568 5.53 0.97 -29.20
C GLU A 568 5.00 1.91 -28.09
N VAL A 569 5.86 2.16 -27.11
CA VAL A 569 5.56 2.84 -25.85
C VAL A 569 6.34 4.14 -25.79
N PHE A 570 5.67 5.20 -25.36
CA PHE A 570 6.34 6.43 -24.98
C PHE A 570 6.70 6.40 -23.50
N VAL A 571 7.88 6.91 -23.14
CA VAL A 571 8.36 6.96 -21.75
C VAL A 571 8.78 8.39 -21.38
N LEU A 572 8.30 8.86 -20.24
CA LEU A 572 8.78 10.05 -19.53
C LEU A 572 9.48 9.62 -18.23
N GLU A 573 10.44 10.40 -17.76
CA GLU A 573 11.10 10.13 -16.48
C GLU A 573 10.24 10.54 -15.28
N SER A 574 9.23 11.40 -15.52
CA SER A 574 8.37 11.98 -14.50
C SER A 574 6.95 12.21 -15.01
N PRO A 575 5.91 12.14 -14.15
CA PRO A 575 4.55 12.55 -14.51
C PRO A 575 4.39 14.09 -14.57
N VAL A 576 5.42 14.87 -14.22
CA VAL A 576 5.36 16.33 -14.13
C VAL A 576 5.75 16.97 -15.46
N LEU A 577 4.84 17.77 -16.02
CA LEU A 577 5.06 18.49 -17.27
C LEU A 577 5.13 20.00 -17.04
N THR A 578 6.17 20.64 -17.57
CA THR A 578 6.20 22.10 -17.74
C THR A 578 5.23 22.55 -18.83
N ASN A 579 4.91 23.85 -18.90
CA ASN A 579 4.04 24.39 -19.94
C ASN A 579 4.64 24.15 -21.33
N GLY A 580 5.94 24.44 -21.50
CA GLY A 580 6.66 24.15 -22.73
C GLY A 580 6.73 22.65 -23.05
N MET A 581 6.98 21.79 -22.04
CA MET A 581 6.99 20.33 -22.23
C MET A 581 5.64 19.82 -22.71
N TYR A 582 4.53 20.33 -22.16
CA TYR A 582 3.19 19.96 -22.55
C TYR A 582 2.88 20.32 -24.01
N GLU A 583 3.19 21.55 -24.46
CA GLU A 583 2.96 21.95 -25.86
C GLU A 583 3.75 21.08 -26.85
N ARG A 584 5.01 20.78 -26.52
CA ARG A 584 5.87 19.90 -27.32
C ARG A 584 5.38 18.46 -27.30
N LEU A 585 4.88 17.98 -26.16
CA LEU A 585 4.25 16.66 -26.06
C LEU A 585 3.03 16.53 -26.98
N LEU A 586 2.12 17.51 -26.98
CA LEU A 586 0.95 17.47 -27.86
C LEU A 586 1.36 17.50 -29.34
N THR A 587 2.37 18.30 -29.68
CA THR A 587 2.91 18.33 -31.05
C THR A 587 3.46 16.96 -31.46
N LYS A 588 4.17 16.27 -30.55
CA LYS A 588 4.72 14.94 -30.77
C LYS A 588 3.63 13.85 -30.88
N LEU A 589 2.60 13.93 -30.04
CA LEU A 589 1.47 12.99 -30.07
C LEU A 589 0.58 13.17 -31.31
N GLY A 590 0.60 14.35 -31.94
CA GLY A 590 -0.15 14.64 -33.16
C GLY A 590 -1.67 14.58 -32.95
N VAL A 591 -2.41 14.00 -33.89
CA VAL A 591 -3.89 13.92 -33.85
C VAL A 591 -4.45 12.87 -32.87
N SER A 592 -3.63 12.18 -32.09
CA SER A 592 -4.06 11.07 -31.22
C SER A 592 -4.54 11.49 -29.82
N TYR A 593 -4.89 12.77 -29.62
CA TYR A 593 -5.44 13.26 -28.36
C TYR A 593 -6.77 13.99 -28.53
N THR A 594 -7.56 13.99 -27.45
CA THR A 594 -8.75 14.83 -27.29
C THR A 594 -8.60 15.66 -26.04
N GLU A 595 -8.86 16.96 -26.16
CA GLU A 595 -8.97 17.85 -25.01
C GLU A 595 -10.43 17.96 -24.57
N ILE A 596 -10.66 17.82 -23.26
CA ILE A 596 -11.96 17.85 -22.61
C ILE A 596 -11.99 19.04 -21.66
N ASP A 597 -12.96 19.92 -21.91
CA ASP A 597 -13.22 21.10 -21.10
C ASP A 597 -13.81 20.69 -19.74
N CYS A 598 -13.08 20.94 -18.66
CA CYS A 598 -13.49 20.70 -17.28
C CYS A 598 -14.08 21.95 -16.62
N THR A 599 -14.80 22.78 -17.38
CA THR A 599 -15.55 23.93 -16.89
C THR A 599 -17.05 23.81 -17.18
N PHE A 600 -17.87 24.53 -16.45
CA PHE A 600 -19.33 24.60 -16.65
C PHE A 600 -19.84 26.03 -16.46
N PRO A 601 -21.00 26.38 -17.06
CA PRO A 601 -21.53 27.74 -16.96
C PRO A 601 -21.82 28.12 -15.50
N ALA A 602 -21.39 29.31 -15.09
CA ALA A 602 -21.64 29.81 -13.73
C ALA A 602 -23.14 30.09 -13.50
N GLU A 603 -23.88 30.44 -14.55
CA GLU A 603 -25.33 30.68 -14.50
C GLU A 603 -26.16 29.42 -14.25
N ASP A 604 -25.60 28.23 -14.53
CA ASP A 604 -26.27 26.95 -14.32
C ASP A 604 -26.23 26.51 -12.84
N VAL A 605 -25.42 27.16 -11.99
CA VAL A 605 -25.28 26.80 -10.57
C VAL A 605 -26.61 26.95 -9.84
N THR A 606 -27.10 25.83 -9.30
CA THR A 606 -28.37 25.73 -8.56
C THR A 606 -28.18 25.66 -7.05
N ASN A 607 -26.95 25.38 -6.57
CA ASN A 607 -26.59 25.07 -5.19
C ASN A 607 -27.21 23.77 -4.65
N ASP A 608 -27.68 22.89 -5.54
CA ASP A 608 -28.11 21.53 -5.18
C ASP A 608 -27.17 20.44 -5.73
N GLY A 609 -26.14 20.85 -6.48
CA GLY A 609 -25.12 19.97 -7.05
C GLY A 609 -25.49 19.39 -8.41
N SER A 610 -26.65 19.77 -8.99
CA SER A 610 -27.07 19.24 -10.29
C SER A 610 -26.17 19.73 -11.43
N ALA A 611 -25.80 21.01 -11.46
CA ALA A 611 -24.93 21.56 -12.51
C ALA A 611 -23.55 20.88 -12.51
N LEU A 612 -22.96 20.72 -11.33
CA LEU A 612 -21.69 20.01 -11.18
C LEU A 612 -21.83 18.53 -11.59
N LYS A 613 -22.93 17.87 -11.21
CA LYS A 613 -23.19 16.47 -11.59
C LYS A 613 -23.36 16.30 -13.10
N GLU A 614 -24.06 17.21 -13.76
CA GLU A 614 -24.24 17.21 -15.21
C GLU A 614 -22.92 17.46 -15.92
N ALA A 615 -22.12 18.41 -15.44
CA ALA A 615 -20.78 18.66 -15.96
C ALA A 615 -19.85 17.43 -15.82
N LEU A 616 -19.89 16.74 -14.67
CA LEU A 616 -19.15 15.50 -14.44
C LEU A 616 -19.64 14.36 -15.36
N SER A 617 -20.95 14.28 -15.60
CA SER A 617 -21.52 13.27 -16.50
C SER A 617 -21.12 13.54 -17.95
N ARG A 618 -21.09 14.81 -18.36
CA ARG A 618 -20.61 15.25 -19.67
C ARG A 618 -19.15 14.83 -19.91
N ILE A 619 -18.23 15.22 -19.02
CA ILE A 619 -16.80 14.90 -19.23
C ILE A 619 -16.52 13.39 -19.22
N ARG A 620 -17.31 12.60 -18.46
CA ARG A 620 -17.26 11.14 -18.47
C ARG A 620 -17.65 10.59 -19.84
N GLN A 621 -18.75 11.10 -20.41
CA GLN A 621 -19.23 10.69 -21.71
C GLN A 621 -18.28 11.10 -22.84
N GLU A 622 -17.82 12.35 -22.85
CA GLU A 622 -16.85 12.85 -23.83
C GLU A 622 -15.54 12.03 -23.82
N ALA A 623 -15.07 11.66 -22.62
CA ALA A 623 -13.90 10.79 -22.46
C ALA A 623 -14.15 9.38 -22.99
N GLU A 624 -15.30 8.79 -22.70
CA GLU A 624 -15.68 7.49 -23.23
C GLU A 624 -15.77 7.50 -24.75
N ASP A 625 -16.47 8.48 -25.32
CA ASP A 625 -16.64 8.61 -26.78
C ASP A 625 -15.29 8.78 -27.47
N ALA A 626 -14.42 9.66 -26.94
CA ALA A 626 -13.08 9.85 -27.49
C ALA A 626 -12.27 8.55 -27.52
N VAL A 627 -12.29 7.75 -26.45
CA VAL A 627 -11.56 6.47 -26.42
C VAL A 627 -12.17 5.46 -27.39
N ARG A 628 -13.50 5.41 -27.49
CA ARG A 628 -14.20 4.54 -28.46
C ARG A 628 -13.92 4.94 -29.91
N GLU A 629 -13.69 6.22 -30.18
CA GLU A 629 -13.24 6.74 -31.47
C GLU A 629 -11.76 6.44 -31.77
N GLY A 630 -11.03 5.83 -30.83
CA GLY A 630 -9.63 5.43 -30.99
C GLY A 630 -8.62 6.49 -30.54
N ARG A 631 -9.04 7.49 -29.76
CA ARG A 631 -8.12 8.46 -29.15
C ARG A 631 -7.36 7.80 -27.99
N GLU A 632 -6.04 7.84 -28.07
CA GLU A 632 -5.16 7.17 -27.10
C GLU A 632 -4.72 8.10 -25.96
N HIS A 633 -5.05 9.39 -26.06
CA HIS A 633 -4.70 10.39 -25.06
C HIS A 633 -5.86 11.34 -24.78
N ILE A 634 -6.14 11.56 -23.49
CA ILE A 634 -7.15 12.48 -23.01
C ILE A 634 -6.44 13.60 -22.24
N VAL A 635 -6.74 14.85 -22.58
CA VAL A 635 -6.33 16.01 -21.80
C VAL A 635 -7.55 16.56 -21.06
N LEU A 636 -7.52 16.54 -19.73
CA LEU A 636 -8.53 17.19 -18.89
C LEU A 636 -7.99 18.57 -18.49
N THR A 637 -8.75 19.64 -18.71
CA THR A 637 -8.27 21.00 -18.45
C THR A 637 -9.35 21.95 -17.91
N ASP A 638 -8.98 22.76 -16.92
CA ASP A 638 -9.79 23.87 -16.40
C ASP A 638 -9.38 25.24 -17.01
N GLN A 639 -8.53 25.25 -18.04
CA GLN A 639 -8.02 26.49 -18.65
C GLN A 639 -9.10 27.43 -19.20
N TYR A 640 -10.27 26.90 -19.55
CA TYR A 640 -11.37 27.67 -20.14
C TYR A 640 -12.24 28.43 -19.13
N GLN A 641 -11.79 28.51 -17.87
CA GLN A 641 -12.41 29.38 -16.88
C GLN A 641 -12.44 30.84 -17.39
N SER A 642 -13.56 31.52 -17.16
CA SER A 642 -13.82 32.87 -17.64
C SER A 642 -14.94 33.50 -16.81
N ALA A 643 -15.32 34.76 -17.05
CA ALA A 643 -16.41 35.40 -16.29
C ALA A 643 -17.77 34.64 -16.35
N SER A 644 -18.00 33.81 -17.38
CA SER A 644 -19.23 33.01 -17.52
C SER A 644 -19.06 31.52 -17.21
N ARG A 645 -17.84 31.04 -16.95
CA ARG A 645 -17.56 29.61 -16.74
C ARG A 645 -16.71 29.37 -15.52
N THR A 646 -17.20 28.55 -14.60
CA THR A 646 -16.46 28.11 -13.41
C THR A 646 -15.82 26.74 -13.63
N ALA A 647 -14.78 26.43 -12.85
CA ALA A 647 -14.00 25.21 -13.00
C ALA A 647 -14.57 24.06 -12.16
N ILE A 648 -14.56 22.85 -12.72
CA ILE A 648 -14.73 21.62 -11.95
C ILE A 648 -13.44 21.40 -11.13
N PRO A 649 -13.50 21.07 -9.83
CA PRO A 649 -12.31 20.68 -9.08
C PRO A 649 -11.55 19.55 -9.80
N MET A 650 -10.31 19.81 -10.22
CA MET A 650 -9.63 18.90 -11.16
C MET A 650 -9.32 17.52 -10.57
N ILE A 651 -9.22 17.40 -9.24
CA ILE A 651 -9.16 16.11 -8.55
C ILE A 651 -10.46 15.30 -8.77
N LEU A 652 -11.62 15.96 -8.69
CA LEU A 652 -12.92 15.34 -8.94
C LEU A 652 -13.09 14.97 -10.41
N ALA A 653 -12.73 15.87 -11.34
CA ALA A 653 -12.78 15.58 -12.78
C ALA A 653 -11.91 14.36 -13.14
N THR A 654 -10.68 14.31 -12.62
CA THR A 654 -9.74 13.21 -12.85
C THR A 654 -10.27 11.89 -12.30
N GLY A 655 -10.72 11.87 -11.05
CA GLY A 655 -11.30 10.67 -10.43
C GLY A 655 -12.55 10.20 -11.17
N ALA A 656 -13.44 11.13 -11.54
CA ALA A 656 -14.67 10.83 -12.28
C ALA A 656 -14.41 10.17 -13.63
N VAL A 657 -13.51 10.72 -14.44
CA VAL A 657 -13.15 10.17 -15.75
C VAL A 657 -12.38 8.85 -15.59
N HIS A 658 -11.41 8.79 -14.67
CA HIS A 658 -10.63 7.58 -14.44
C HIS A 658 -11.51 6.41 -14.00
N SER A 659 -12.35 6.60 -12.97
CA SER A 659 -13.21 5.53 -12.44
C SER A 659 -14.24 5.06 -13.47
N HIS A 660 -14.80 5.99 -14.26
CA HIS A 660 -15.73 5.67 -15.34
C HIS A 660 -15.06 4.83 -16.43
N LEU A 661 -13.89 5.26 -16.92
CA LEU A 661 -13.14 4.51 -17.93
C LEU A 661 -12.69 3.14 -17.41
N VAL A 662 -12.37 2.98 -16.12
CA VAL A 662 -12.08 1.67 -15.52
C VAL A 662 -13.34 0.79 -15.51
N ALA A 663 -14.48 1.35 -15.10
CA ALA A 663 -15.75 0.62 -15.06
C ALA A 663 -16.24 0.17 -16.45
N GLN A 664 -16.01 0.99 -17.48
CA GLN A 664 -16.32 0.65 -18.88
C GLN A 664 -15.26 -0.24 -19.56
N GLY A 665 -14.15 -0.52 -18.87
CA GLY A 665 -13.03 -1.27 -19.42
C GLY A 665 -12.26 -0.54 -20.52
N LEU A 666 -12.33 0.78 -20.55
CA LEU A 666 -11.70 1.64 -21.53
C LEU A 666 -10.37 2.24 -21.07
N ARG A 667 -10.09 2.26 -19.75
CA ARG A 667 -8.88 2.90 -19.18
C ARG A 667 -7.58 2.32 -19.72
N THR A 668 -7.58 1.08 -20.19
CA THR A 668 -6.43 0.40 -20.81
C THR A 668 -6.04 0.98 -22.18
N PHE A 669 -6.92 1.70 -22.86
CA PHE A 669 -6.66 2.19 -24.22
C PHE A 669 -6.16 3.63 -24.27
N CYS A 670 -6.15 4.33 -23.13
CA CYS A 670 -5.79 5.74 -23.11
C CYS A 670 -4.87 6.11 -21.95
N SER A 671 -4.33 7.31 -22.04
CA SER A 671 -3.59 8.00 -20.99
C SER A 671 -4.29 9.32 -20.68
N ILE A 672 -4.17 9.80 -19.45
CA ILE A 672 -4.87 11.01 -18.99
C ILE A 672 -3.85 12.05 -18.55
N THR A 673 -3.75 13.16 -19.27
CA THR A 673 -3.00 14.35 -18.81
C THR A 673 -3.96 15.32 -18.17
N VAL A 674 -3.63 15.81 -16.99
CA VAL A 674 -4.43 16.80 -16.26
C VAL A 674 -3.73 18.14 -16.26
N ARG A 675 -4.41 19.16 -16.75
CA ARG A 675 -4.01 20.56 -16.61
C ARG A 675 -4.88 21.20 -15.56
N SER A 676 -4.26 21.75 -14.52
CA SER A 676 -5.00 22.26 -13.37
C SER A 676 -4.47 23.61 -12.91
N SER A 677 -5.41 24.54 -12.74
CA SER A 677 -5.19 25.85 -12.13
C SER A 677 -4.88 25.76 -10.62
N GLU A 678 -5.62 24.93 -9.90
CA GLU A 678 -5.49 24.76 -8.43
C GLU A 678 -4.19 24.02 -8.02
N CYS A 679 -3.59 23.25 -8.92
CA CYS A 679 -2.40 22.47 -8.63
C CYS A 679 -1.17 23.37 -8.43
N LEU A 680 -0.56 23.30 -7.24
CA LEU A 680 0.63 24.10 -6.88
C LEU A 680 1.66 23.30 -6.09
N ASP A 681 1.23 22.45 -5.16
CA ASP A 681 2.14 21.77 -4.22
C ASP A 681 2.29 20.28 -4.49
N THR A 682 3.26 19.67 -3.82
CA THR A 682 3.59 18.23 -3.96
C THR A 682 2.39 17.34 -3.66
N HIS A 683 1.52 17.76 -2.75
CA HIS A 683 0.36 16.99 -2.35
C HIS A 683 -0.72 16.96 -3.43
N TYR A 684 -1.02 18.10 -4.08
CA TYR A 684 -1.99 18.15 -5.15
C TYR A 684 -1.58 17.26 -6.34
N PHE A 685 -0.31 17.29 -6.72
CA PHE A 685 0.25 16.35 -7.72
C PHE A 685 0.06 14.89 -7.28
N ALA A 686 0.38 14.57 -6.03
CA ALA A 686 0.24 13.21 -5.52
C ALA A 686 -1.23 12.73 -5.52
N VAL A 687 -2.19 13.62 -5.24
CA VAL A 687 -3.63 13.27 -5.31
C VAL A 687 -4.02 13.01 -6.77
N LEU A 688 -3.72 13.92 -7.69
CA LEU A 688 -4.05 13.75 -9.12
C LEU A 688 -3.51 12.45 -9.70
N VAL A 689 -2.24 12.13 -9.45
CA VAL A 689 -1.64 10.86 -9.88
C VAL A 689 -2.30 9.68 -9.19
N GLY A 690 -2.49 9.75 -7.87
CA GLY A 690 -3.10 8.68 -7.07
C GLY A 690 -4.55 8.38 -7.43
N VAL A 691 -5.27 9.32 -8.05
CA VAL A 691 -6.65 9.15 -8.57
C VAL A 691 -6.73 8.92 -10.09
N GLY A 692 -5.60 8.73 -10.78
CA GLY A 692 -5.58 8.17 -12.14
C GLY A 692 -4.87 8.98 -13.23
N ALA A 693 -4.38 10.19 -12.92
CA ALA A 693 -3.64 11.01 -13.88
C ALA A 693 -2.34 10.32 -14.32
N THR A 694 -2.14 10.20 -15.64
CA THR A 694 -0.87 9.78 -16.23
C THR A 694 0.16 10.90 -16.07
N CYS A 695 -0.16 12.12 -16.50
CA CYS A 695 0.69 13.31 -16.35
C CYS A 695 -0.10 14.47 -15.75
N VAL A 696 0.63 15.41 -15.14
CA VAL A 696 0.06 16.61 -14.53
C VAL A 696 0.87 17.83 -14.98
N ASN A 697 0.15 18.86 -15.43
CA ASN A 697 0.70 20.17 -15.77
C ASN A 697 0.03 21.24 -14.89
N ALA A 698 0.77 21.76 -13.92
CA ALA A 698 0.37 22.87 -13.06
C ALA A 698 0.59 24.20 -13.78
N TYR A 699 -0.24 24.50 -14.78
CA TYR A 699 0.04 25.60 -15.71
C TYR A 699 -0.02 26.97 -15.04
N LEU A 700 -0.99 27.17 -14.12
CA LEU A 700 -1.19 28.45 -13.46
C LEU A 700 -0.08 28.74 -12.43
N ALA A 701 0.43 27.70 -11.77
CA ALA A 701 1.61 27.81 -10.90
C ALA A 701 2.84 28.24 -11.70
N GLN A 702 3.04 27.72 -12.92
CA GLN A 702 4.15 28.12 -13.78
C GLN A 702 4.00 29.55 -14.32
N ASP A 703 2.79 29.98 -14.68
CA ASP A 703 2.53 31.39 -14.99
C ASP A 703 2.79 32.30 -13.79
N ALA A 704 2.48 31.86 -12.57
CA ALA A 704 2.82 32.57 -11.33
C ALA A 704 4.35 32.67 -11.13
N ILE A 705 5.11 31.64 -11.49
CA ILE A 705 6.58 31.68 -11.51
C ILE A 705 7.05 32.73 -12.53
N THR A 706 6.47 32.75 -13.74
CA THR A 706 6.82 33.71 -14.80
C THR A 706 6.56 35.16 -14.37
N ASP A 707 5.41 35.48 -13.77
CA ASP A 707 5.14 36.83 -13.24
C ASP A 707 6.16 37.24 -12.17
N ARG A 708 6.46 36.33 -11.22
CA ARG A 708 7.39 36.59 -10.13
C ARG A 708 8.83 36.77 -10.63
N HIS A 709 9.24 35.97 -11.61
CA HIS A 709 10.52 36.10 -12.30
C HIS A 709 10.61 37.45 -13.03
N ALA A 710 9.57 37.86 -13.77
CA ALA A 710 9.53 39.14 -14.48
C ALA A 710 9.66 40.35 -13.55
N ARG A 711 9.30 40.21 -12.27
CA ARG A 711 9.47 41.20 -11.20
C ARG A 711 10.85 41.16 -10.53
N GLY A 712 11.75 40.27 -10.94
CA GLY A 712 13.10 40.12 -10.39
C GLY A 712 13.14 39.47 -9.00
N LEU A 713 12.11 38.72 -8.60
CA LEU A 713 12.06 38.12 -7.26
C LEU A 713 13.04 36.95 -7.06
N TYR A 714 13.48 36.31 -8.15
CA TYR A 714 14.40 35.16 -8.11
C TYR A 714 15.85 35.54 -8.48
N GLY A 715 16.17 36.84 -8.44
CA GLY A 715 17.51 37.34 -8.75
C GLY A 715 17.93 37.04 -10.19
N ASP A 716 19.13 36.47 -10.35
CA ASP A 716 19.76 36.23 -11.65
C ASP A 716 19.38 34.87 -12.29
N MET A 717 18.52 34.07 -11.64
CA MET A 717 18.08 32.79 -12.19
C MET A 717 17.25 32.99 -13.46
N SER A 718 17.52 32.21 -14.50
CA SER A 718 16.70 32.20 -15.71
C SER A 718 15.30 31.60 -15.44
N LEU A 719 14.31 31.97 -16.25
CA LEU A 719 12.97 31.38 -16.16
C LEU A 719 13.00 29.85 -16.31
N GLY A 720 13.83 29.33 -17.23
CA GLY A 720 14.01 27.89 -17.41
C GLY A 720 14.52 27.21 -16.14
N GLU A 721 15.53 27.77 -15.47
CA GLU A 721 16.01 27.25 -14.18
C GLU A 721 14.94 27.31 -13.09
N CYS A 722 14.16 28.40 -13.04
CA CYS A 722 13.06 28.55 -12.07
C CYS A 722 12.01 27.42 -12.22
N VAL A 723 11.59 27.14 -13.46
CA VAL A 723 10.60 26.11 -13.76
C VAL A 723 11.17 24.70 -13.54
N GLN A 724 12.43 24.45 -13.89
CA GLN A 724 13.08 23.16 -13.64
C GLN A 724 13.28 22.90 -12.14
N ASN A 725 13.61 23.91 -11.34
CA ASN A 725 13.67 23.78 -9.88
C ASN A 725 12.30 23.43 -9.29
N TYR A 726 11.23 24.08 -9.77
CA TYR A 726 9.87 23.73 -9.36
C TYR A 726 9.53 22.27 -9.72
N LYS A 727 9.83 21.82 -10.95
CA LYS A 727 9.68 20.42 -11.36
C LYS A 727 10.44 19.46 -10.43
N ALA A 728 11.71 19.75 -10.15
CA ALA A 728 12.56 18.95 -9.26
C ALA A 728 12.00 18.88 -7.82
N ALA A 729 11.46 19.99 -7.31
CA ALA A 729 10.84 20.04 -5.99
C ALA A 729 9.59 19.15 -5.92
N VAL A 730 8.75 19.17 -6.98
CA VAL A 730 7.58 18.30 -7.10
C VAL A 730 7.97 16.84 -7.21
N GLU A 731 8.99 16.51 -8.02
CA GLU A 731 9.50 15.15 -8.18
C GLU A 731 10.02 14.56 -6.86
N ALA A 732 10.85 15.33 -6.13
CA ALA A 732 11.31 14.96 -4.80
C ALA A 732 10.13 14.79 -3.82
N GLY A 733 9.12 15.66 -3.92
CA GLY A 733 7.88 15.57 -3.15
C GLY A 733 7.06 14.31 -3.42
N LEU A 734 6.92 13.92 -4.70
CA LEU A 734 6.23 12.69 -5.10
C LEU A 734 6.95 11.45 -4.57
N LEU A 735 8.27 11.37 -4.74
CA LEU A 735 9.09 10.29 -4.18
C LEU A 735 8.89 10.20 -2.67
N LYS A 736 8.94 11.34 -1.97
CA LYS A 736 8.70 11.41 -0.53
C LYS A 736 7.31 10.89 -0.16
N ILE A 737 6.24 11.34 -0.80
CA ILE A 737 4.87 10.93 -0.47
C ILE A 737 4.68 9.43 -0.69
N MET A 738 5.15 8.87 -1.81
CA MET A 738 5.08 7.43 -2.07
C MET A 738 5.85 6.61 -1.01
N SER A 739 7.04 7.11 -0.64
CA SER A 739 7.92 6.43 0.32
C SER A 739 7.29 6.27 1.71
N LYS A 740 6.32 7.12 2.09
CA LYS A 740 5.61 7.02 3.38
C LYS A 740 4.83 5.73 3.55
N MET A 741 4.39 5.13 2.46
CA MET A 741 3.77 3.80 2.44
C MET A 741 4.75 2.70 2.07
N GLY A 742 6.02 3.03 1.81
CA GLY A 742 7.03 2.12 1.30
C GLY A 742 6.87 1.79 -0.19
N ILE A 743 6.14 2.62 -0.96
CA ILE A 743 5.93 2.42 -2.39
C ILE A 743 7.12 3.03 -3.15
N SER A 744 7.72 2.26 -4.06
CA SER A 744 8.91 2.69 -4.79
C SER A 744 8.60 3.20 -6.20
N VAL A 745 7.48 2.81 -6.81
CA VAL A 745 7.22 3.05 -8.23
C VAL A 745 5.88 3.76 -8.45
N ILE A 746 5.91 4.85 -9.23
CA ILE A 746 4.72 5.68 -9.49
C ILE A 746 3.60 4.95 -10.24
N SER A 747 3.93 3.95 -11.06
CA SER A 747 2.93 3.17 -11.81
C SER A 747 1.99 2.41 -10.88
N SER A 748 2.52 1.82 -9.80
CA SER A 748 1.75 1.13 -8.77
C SER A 748 1.04 2.07 -7.80
N TYR A 749 1.54 3.30 -7.64
CA TYR A 749 0.89 4.37 -6.87
C TYR A 749 -0.32 4.98 -7.61
N ARG A 750 -0.21 5.12 -8.94
CA ARG A 750 -1.23 5.71 -9.80
C ARG A 750 -2.53 4.91 -9.78
N GLY A 751 -3.66 5.60 -9.55
CA GLY A 751 -4.97 4.96 -9.43
C GLY A 751 -5.13 4.05 -8.20
N GLY A 752 -4.18 4.10 -7.25
CA GLY A 752 -4.20 3.31 -6.02
C GLY A 752 -5.09 3.87 -4.91
N TYR A 753 -5.54 5.13 -5.02
CA TYR A 753 -6.35 5.82 -4.00
C TYR A 753 -5.72 5.73 -2.60
N ASN A 754 -4.42 6.03 -2.51
CA ASN A 754 -3.59 5.93 -1.29
C ASN A 754 -3.84 7.07 -0.29
N PHE A 755 -5.12 7.36 -0.03
CA PHE A 755 -5.58 8.45 0.82
C PHE A 755 -6.74 8.00 1.71
N GLU A 756 -7.02 8.79 2.74
CA GLU A 756 -8.28 8.78 3.47
C GLU A 756 -8.99 10.12 3.25
N ALA A 757 -10.26 10.08 2.86
CA ALA A 757 -11.07 11.28 2.77
C ALA A 757 -11.64 11.64 4.15
N LEU A 758 -11.34 12.85 4.61
CA LEU A 758 -11.89 13.42 5.83
C LEU A 758 -12.87 14.54 5.50
N GLY A 759 -14.17 14.27 5.64
CA GLY A 759 -15.22 15.28 5.49
C GLY A 759 -15.78 15.44 4.08
N LEU A 760 -15.55 14.48 3.17
CA LEU A 760 -16.30 14.35 1.91
C LEU A 760 -17.43 13.34 2.08
N SER A 761 -18.56 13.56 1.42
CA SER A 761 -19.70 12.65 1.52
C SER A 761 -19.35 11.24 1.01
N ARG A 762 -19.86 10.21 1.67
CA ARG A 762 -19.60 8.82 1.27
C ARG A 762 -20.09 8.51 -0.14
N ALA A 763 -21.23 9.06 -0.54
CA ALA A 763 -21.79 8.88 -1.88
C ALA A 763 -20.83 9.44 -2.95
N LEU A 764 -20.30 10.66 -2.75
CA LEU A 764 -19.31 11.25 -3.64
C LEU A 764 -18.04 10.40 -3.72
N VAL A 765 -17.52 9.96 -2.57
CA VAL A 765 -16.29 9.15 -2.54
C VAL A 765 -16.50 7.80 -3.24
N ALA A 766 -17.63 7.13 -3.02
CA ALA A 766 -17.94 5.86 -3.66
C ALA A 766 -18.07 5.98 -5.19
N ASP A 767 -18.71 7.04 -5.69
CA ASP A 767 -18.98 7.22 -7.12
C ASP A 767 -17.76 7.68 -7.93
N TYR A 768 -16.88 8.49 -7.33
CA TYR A 768 -15.78 9.15 -8.04
C TYR A 768 -14.39 8.65 -7.62
N PHE A 769 -14.25 7.98 -6.46
CA PHE A 769 -12.98 7.46 -5.94
C PHE A 769 -13.15 6.05 -5.31
N PRO A 770 -13.58 5.06 -6.10
CA PRO A 770 -13.99 3.76 -5.59
C PRO A 770 -12.86 3.04 -4.84
N GLY A 771 -13.12 2.70 -3.58
CA GLY A 771 -12.15 2.00 -2.70
C GLY A 771 -11.38 2.93 -1.74
N MET A 772 -11.62 4.24 -1.78
CA MET A 772 -11.10 5.18 -0.77
C MET A 772 -12.05 5.25 0.44
N SER A 773 -11.50 5.34 1.65
CA SER A 773 -12.31 5.44 2.86
C SER A 773 -12.81 6.87 3.10
N SER A 774 -14.05 6.98 3.58
CA SER A 774 -14.63 8.23 4.13
C SER A 774 -15.46 7.91 5.38
N ARG A 775 -14.78 7.78 6.52
CA ARG A 775 -15.40 7.39 7.78
C ARG A 775 -16.35 8.47 8.30
N ILE A 776 -15.95 9.73 8.14
CA ILE A 776 -16.75 10.90 8.49
C ILE A 776 -17.25 11.53 7.20
N SER A 777 -18.52 11.26 6.88
CA SER A 777 -19.21 11.87 5.74
C SER A 777 -19.33 13.39 5.95
N GLY A 778 -19.30 14.16 4.87
CA GLY A 778 -19.45 15.62 4.93
C GLY A 778 -19.87 16.20 3.59
N LEU A 779 -19.06 17.10 3.05
CA LEU A 779 -19.31 17.88 1.85
C LEU A 779 -19.67 17.02 0.63
N GLY A 780 -20.84 17.28 0.04
CA GLY A 780 -21.31 16.63 -1.20
C GLY A 780 -21.15 17.53 -2.42
N LEU A 781 -21.77 17.14 -3.53
CA LEU A 781 -21.73 17.92 -4.78
C LEU A 781 -22.33 19.32 -4.60
N ALA A 782 -23.44 19.47 -3.86
CA ALA A 782 -24.07 20.76 -3.59
C ALA A 782 -23.11 21.78 -2.97
N GLY A 783 -22.39 21.38 -1.92
CA GLY A 783 -21.43 22.29 -1.27
C GLY A 783 -20.16 22.52 -2.10
N LEU A 784 -19.75 21.57 -2.95
CA LEU A 784 -18.65 21.82 -3.89
C LEU A 784 -19.04 22.79 -5.00
N GLU A 785 -20.28 22.70 -5.47
CA GLU A 785 -20.86 23.61 -6.45
C GLU A 785 -20.98 25.03 -5.90
N GLU A 786 -21.53 25.18 -4.69
CA GLU A 786 -21.60 26.47 -3.97
C GLU A 786 -20.20 27.08 -3.80
N ASN A 787 -19.22 26.28 -3.34
CA ASN A 787 -17.84 26.73 -3.20
C ASN A 787 -17.20 27.15 -4.53
N ALA A 788 -17.55 26.51 -5.64
CA ALA A 788 -17.06 26.88 -6.96
C ALA A 788 -17.64 28.23 -7.40
N LEU A 789 -18.91 28.50 -7.10
CA LEU A 789 -19.56 29.77 -7.41
C LEU A 789 -19.00 30.92 -6.57
N VAL A 790 -18.89 30.75 -5.25
CA VAL A 790 -18.35 31.79 -4.35
C VAL A 790 -16.97 32.27 -4.81
N ARG A 791 -16.08 31.33 -5.18
CA ARG A 791 -14.76 31.68 -5.70
C ARG A 791 -14.80 32.36 -7.06
N HIS A 792 -15.70 31.91 -7.92
CA HIS A 792 -15.90 32.50 -9.24
C HIS A 792 -16.33 33.96 -9.11
N GLU A 793 -17.32 34.25 -8.27
CA GLU A 793 -17.77 35.62 -7.98
C GLU A 793 -16.63 36.47 -7.42
N MET A 794 -15.87 35.96 -6.45
CA MET A 794 -14.70 36.66 -5.90
C MET A 794 -13.60 36.95 -6.92
N ALA A 795 -13.45 36.10 -7.94
CA ALA A 795 -12.39 36.22 -8.94
C ALA A 795 -12.75 37.15 -10.09
N PHE A 796 -14.04 37.24 -10.43
CA PHE A 796 -14.53 38.04 -11.56
C PHE A 796 -15.27 39.31 -11.13
N ASP A 797 -15.26 39.64 -9.84
CA ASP A 797 -15.60 40.97 -9.34
C ASP A 797 -14.71 42.05 -10.00
N GLU A 798 -15.29 43.22 -10.29
CA GLU A 798 -14.58 44.33 -10.93
C GLU A 798 -13.49 44.93 -10.01
N ASP A 799 -13.62 44.74 -8.69
CA ASP A 799 -12.73 45.31 -7.66
C ASP A 799 -11.54 44.40 -7.26
N VAL A 800 -11.24 43.32 -8.01
CA VAL A 800 -10.10 42.43 -7.71
C VAL A 800 -8.76 43.10 -8.02
N ILE A 801 -8.13 43.66 -6.99
CA ILE A 801 -6.84 44.38 -7.11
C ILE A 801 -5.64 43.52 -6.66
N SER A 802 -5.83 42.54 -5.76
CA SER A 802 -4.74 41.71 -5.22
C SER A 802 -5.23 40.40 -4.61
N LEU A 803 -4.35 39.40 -4.51
CA LEU A 803 -4.61 38.16 -3.78
C LEU A 803 -4.77 38.41 -2.26
N PRO A 804 -5.61 37.64 -1.55
CA PRO A 804 -5.64 37.60 -0.10
C PRO A 804 -4.27 37.24 0.48
N VAL A 805 -4.00 37.73 1.69
CA VAL A 805 -2.74 37.45 2.39
C VAL A 805 -2.60 35.97 2.69
N GLY A 806 -3.66 35.32 3.20
CA GLY A 806 -3.62 33.95 3.68
C GLY A 806 -3.21 33.86 5.16
N GLY A 807 -3.74 32.85 5.84
CA GLY A 807 -3.45 32.54 7.24
C GLY A 807 -3.51 31.06 7.55
N PHE A 808 -3.24 30.18 6.56
CA PHE A 808 -3.25 28.73 6.72
C PHE A 808 -2.04 28.25 7.51
N TYR A 809 -0.84 28.63 7.07
CA TYR A 809 0.41 28.13 7.64
C TYR A 809 0.84 28.92 8.88
N ARG A 810 0.36 30.16 8.99
CA ARG A 810 0.63 31.03 10.13
C ARG A 810 -0.60 31.87 10.48
N LEU A 811 -0.94 31.89 11.76
CA LEU A 811 -2.00 32.75 12.29
C LEU A 811 -1.86 34.21 11.82
N ARG A 812 -2.93 34.69 11.19
CA ARG A 812 -3.17 36.10 10.87
C ARG A 812 -4.50 36.55 11.47
N ALA A 813 -4.63 37.85 11.73
CA ALA A 813 -5.86 38.39 12.28
C ALA A 813 -6.99 38.31 11.23
N LYS A 814 -8.14 37.73 11.62
CA LYS A 814 -9.39 37.65 10.83
C LYS A 814 -9.33 36.77 9.57
N ASP A 815 -8.41 35.81 9.52
CA ASP A 815 -8.36 34.80 8.44
C ASP A 815 -8.70 33.43 9.05
N GLU A 816 -8.00 32.37 8.65
CA GLU A 816 -8.20 31.00 9.12
C GLU A 816 -8.29 30.86 10.66
N PRO A 817 -9.24 30.04 11.18
CA PRO A 817 -9.30 29.76 12.60
C PRO A 817 -8.18 28.81 13.02
N HIS A 818 -7.35 29.27 13.96
CA HIS A 818 -6.37 28.46 14.68
C HIS A 818 -6.88 28.13 16.08
N ALA A 819 -6.49 26.95 16.59
CA ALA A 819 -6.88 26.51 17.92
C ALA A 819 -6.32 27.38 19.04
N LEU A 820 -5.17 28.00 18.81
CA LEU A 820 -4.55 28.92 19.74
C LEU A 820 -4.26 30.25 19.04
N ASP A 821 -4.77 31.33 19.60
CA ASP A 821 -4.40 32.67 19.20
C ASP A 821 -3.45 33.34 20.22
N GLY A 822 -2.93 34.51 19.86
CA GLY A 822 -2.02 35.26 20.73
C GLY A 822 -2.63 35.65 22.08
N THR A 823 -3.93 35.91 22.12
CA THR A 823 -4.66 36.30 23.35
C THR A 823 -4.81 35.11 24.29
N LEU A 824 -5.18 33.94 23.75
CA LEU A 824 -5.30 32.69 24.48
C LEU A 824 -3.95 32.26 25.06
N ILE A 825 -2.88 32.34 24.25
CA ILE A 825 -1.50 32.03 24.69
C ILE A 825 -1.09 32.95 25.84
N HIS A 826 -1.31 34.26 25.71
CA HIS A 826 -0.98 35.24 26.76
C HIS A 826 -1.76 34.96 28.06
N THR A 827 -3.04 34.61 27.95
CA THR A 827 -3.90 34.30 29.10
C THR A 827 -3.42 33.05 29.83
N LEU A 828 -3.08 31.99 29.09
CA LEU A 828 -2.51 30.77 29.67
C LEU A 828 -1.15 31.03 30.35
N GLN A 829 -0.26 31.79 29.69
CA GLN A 829 1.03 32.16 30.28
C GLN A 829 0.87 32.96 31.58
N THR A 830 -0.08 33.92 31.61
CA THR A 830 -0.38 34.71 32.80
C THR A 830 -0.89 33.83 33.94
N ALA A 831 -1.80 32.89 33.66
CA ALA A 831 -2.31 31.94 34.65
C ALA A 831 -1.20 31.07 35.25
N CYS A 832 -0.32 30.52 34.41
CA CYS A 832 0.80 29.69 34.85
C CYS A 832 1.86 30.48 35.65
N ASN A 833 2.17 31.72 35.24
CA ASN A 833 3.18 32.54 35.90
C ASN A 833 2.72 33.08 37.27
N THR A 834 1.43 33.36 37.42
CA THR A 834 0.84 33.88 38.66
C THR A 834 0.31 32.79 39.59
N GLY A 835 0.05 31.59 39.07
CA GLY A 835 -0.61 30.51 39.79
C GLY A 835 -2.12 30.74 39.98
N ASP A 836 -2.73 31.66 39.23
CA ASP A 836 -4.14 32.02 39.37
C ASP A 836 -5.06 31.11 38.52
N TYR A 837 -5.80 30.23 39.20
CA TYR A 837 -6.75 29.33 38.55
C TYR A 837 -7.94 30.06 37.92
N SER A 838 -8.32 31.24 38.42
CA SER A 838 -9.41 32.03 37.83
C SER A 838 -9.04 32.55 36.44
N VAL A 839 -7.76 32.90 36.24
CA VAL A 839 -7.23 33.27 34.92
C VAL A 839 -7.18 32.04 34.00
N TYR A 840 -6.82 30.87 34.53
CA TYR A 840 -6.90 29.62 33.76
C TYR A 840 -8.33 29.29 33.33
N ARG A 841 -9.33 29.53 34.20
CA ARG A 841 -10.75 29.37 33.83
C ARG A 841 -11.14 30.28 32.68
N LYS A 842 -10.72 31.56 32.67
CA LYS A 842 -10.96 32.45 31.52
C LYS A 842 -10.37 31.90 30.22
N PHE A 843 -9.19 31.29 30.27
CA PHE A 843 -8.60 30.61 29.11
C PHE A 843 -9.43 29.40 28.66
N ALA A 844 -9.87 28.55 29.59
CA ALA A 844 -10.69 27.38 29.30
C ALA A 844 -12.06 27.77 28.74
N ASP A 845 -12.75 28.73 29.37
CA ASP A 845 -14.06 29.20 28.95
C ASP A 845 -13.98 29.83 27.54
N ALA A 846 -12.93 30.61 27.25
CA ALA A 846 -12.71 31.16 25.90
C ALA A 846 -12.42 30.09 24.83
N LEU A 847 -11.87 28.93 25.21
CA LEU A 847 -11.71 27.79 24.32
C LEU A 847 -13.01 26.99 24.13
N GLU A 848 -13.91 27.00 25.12
CA GLU A 848 -15.22 26.35 25.06
C GLU A 848 -16.24 27.18 24.26
N ASP A 849 -16.18 28.52 24.36
CA ASP A 849 -17.12 29.47 23.72
C ASP A 849 -16.87 29.67 22.21
N ARG A 850 -15.80 29.11 21.64
CA ARG A 850 -15.43 29.31 20.23
C ARG A 850 -16.28 28.43 19.29
N ALA A 851 -16.31 28.81 18.01
CA ALA A 851 -16.87 27.95 16.97
C ALA A 851 -16.10 26.62 16.85
N PRO A 852 -16.75 25.50 16.49
CA PRO A 852 -16.08 24.22 16.35
C PRO A 852 -14.93 24.26 15.35
N ILE A 853 -13.74 23.85 15.77
CA ILE A 853 -12.56 23.76 14.90
C ILE A 853 -11.92 22.37 14.92
N GLN A 854 -12.38 21.48 15.80
CA GLN A 854 -11.92 20.10 15.91
C GLN A 854 -13.13 19.18 16.01
N LEU A 855 -12.98 17.92 15.60
CA LEU A 855 -14.09 16.96 15.63
C LEU A 855 -14.68 16.76 17.03
N ARG A 856 -13.84 16.85 18.08
CA ARG A 856 -14.29 16.76 19.48
C ARG A 856 -15.20 17.91 19.91
N ASP A 857 -15.13 19.06 19.23
CA ASP A 857 -15.96 20.24 19.51
C ASP A 857 -17.41 20.01 19.04
N LEU A 858 -17.66 18.95 18.25
CA LEU A 858 -19.00 18.51 17.82
C LEU A 858 -19.65 17.50 18.78
N LEU A 859 -18.95 17.11 19.84
CA LEU A 859 -19.42 16.12 20.81
C LEU A 859 -19.84 16.81 22.11
N ASP A 860 -20.89 16.29 22.75
CA ASP A 860 -21.36 16.77 24.04
C ASP A 860 -21.61 15.60 25.03
N PHE A 861 -21.53 15.88 26.32
CA PHE A 861 -21.72 14.90 27.39
C PHE A 861 -23.21 14.74 27.72
N LYS A 862 -23.70 13.50 27.65
CA LYS A 862 -25.05 13.18 28.16
C LYS A 862 -25.01 12.97 29.67
N HIS A 863 -25.49 13.94 30.43
CA HIS A 863 -25.54 13.88 31.89
C HIS A 863 -26.74 13.04 32.39
N THR A 864 -26.57 11.73 32.50
CA THR A 864 -27.62 10.80 32.99
C THR A 864 -27.52 10.48 34.49
N LEU A 865 -26.44 10.90 35.16
CA LEU A 865 -26.20 10.68 36.59
C LEU A 865 -26.30 12.02 37.36
N PRO A 866 -26.72 12.00 38.64
CA PRO A 866 -26.71 13.20 39.47
C PRO A 866 -25.29 13.70 39.71
N ALA A 867 -25.12 15.03 39.73
CA ALA A 867 -23.84 15.64 40.05
C ALA A 867 -23.39 15.27 41.49
N VAL A 868 -22.09 15.04 41.66
CA VAL A 868 -21.48 14.71 42.96
C VAL A 868 -20.65 15.88 43.49
N PRO A 869 -20.48 16.02 44.82
CA PRO A 869 -19.55 16.99 45.38
C PRO A 869 -18.12 16.76 44.91
N LEU A 870 -17.35 17.83 44.67
CA LEU A 870 -15.94 17.74 44.25
C LEU A 870 -15.06 16.94 45.22
N THR A 871 -15.43 16.85 46.49
CA THR A 871 -14.73 16.05 47.50
C THR A 871 -14.80 14.55 47.25
N GLN A 872 -15.75 14.09 46.43
CA GLN A 872 -15.87 12.68 46.02
C GLN A 872 -15.11 12.39 44.72
N VAL A 873 -14.63 13.42 44.02
CA VAL A 873 -13.83 13.26 42.80
C VAL A 873 -12.42 12.83 43.18
N GLN A 874 -11.80 12.02 42.33
CA GLN A 874 -10.41 11.59 42.49
C GLN A 874 -9.48 12.81 42.68
N SER A 875 -8.52 12.69 43.60
CA SER A 875 -7.60 13.79 43.92
C SER A 875 -6.76 14.21 42.71
N ILE A 876 -6.36 15.49 42.68
CA ILE A 876 -5.51 16.06 41.64
C ILE A 876 -4.20 15.29 41.49
N ASN A 877 -3.61 14.81 42.60
CA ASN A 877 -2.37 14.05 42.59
C ASN A 877 -2.50 12.73 41.82
N GLU A 878 -3.66 12.08 41.91
CA GLU A 878 -3.90 10.84 41.15
C GLU A 878 -4.26 11.11 39.69
N ILE A 879 -4.98 12.20 39.40
CA ILE A 879 -5.30 12.59 38.02
C ILE A 879 -4.03 12.95 37.25
N ARG A 880 -3.17 13.81 37.82
CA ARG A 880 -1.96 14.32 37.15
C ARG A 880 -0.92 13.23 36.85
N LYS A 881 -0.91 12.11 37.58
CA LYS A 881 -0.06 10.95 37.26
C LYS A 881 -0.36 10.33 35.89
N ARG A 882 -1.56 10.56 35.35
CA ARG A 882 -1.95 10.14 34.00
C ARG A 882 -1.44 11.09 32.92
N PHE A 883 -1.01 12.30 33.28
CA PHE A 883 -0.44 13.25 32.33
C PHE A 883 1.00 12.88 32.00
N VAL A 884 1.35 13.10 30.73
CA VAL A 884 2.70 12.86 30.21
C VAL A 884 3.09 14.08 29.39
N THR A 885 4.30 14.60 29.58
CA THR A 885 4.85 15.56 28.63
C THR A 885 5.46 14.79 27.45
N PRO A 886 5.07 15.07 26.20
CA PRO A 886 5.48 14.27 25.04
C PRO A 886 6.99 14.24 24.80
N GLY A 887 7.44 13.27 24.00
CA GLY A 887 8.83 13.12 23.60
C GLY A 887 9.28 14.23 22.66
N MET A 888 9.88 15.27 23.22
CA MET A 888 10.48 16.38 22.46
C MET A 888 12.00 16.31 22.58
N SER A 889 12.70 16.12 21.46
CA SER A 889 14.13 15.80 21.51
C SER A 889 14.98 16.95 22.07
N LEU A 890 15.98 16.60 22.88
CA LEU A 890 17.09 17.49 23.20
C LEU A 890 17.86 17.81 21.90
N GLY A 891 17.90 19.08 21.54
CA GLY A 891 18.33 19.58 20.23
C GLY A 891 17.18 20.24 19.45
N ALA A 892 15.98 19.66 19.47
CA ALA A 892 14.79 20.39 19.04
C ALA A 892 14.46 21.49 20.06
N LEU A 893 14.39 21.12 21.33
CA LEU A 893 14.31 22.05 22.46
C LEU A 893 15.70 22.37 23.03
N SER A 894 15.79 23.50 23.73
CA SER A 894 16.99 23.85 24.50
C SER A 894 17.19 22.90 25.69
N PRO A 895 18.42 22.76 26.21
CA PRO A 895 18.69 21.97 27.42
C PRO A 895 17.84 22.40 28.63
N GLU A 896 17.57 23.69 28.77
CA GLU A 896 16.79 24.30 29.85
C GLU A 896 15.32 23.94 29.74
N ALA A 897 14.72 24.09 28.54
CA ALA A 897 13.33 23.73 28.32
C ALA A 897 13.10 22.23 28.56
N HIS A 898 13.97 21.39 28.01
CA HIS A 898 13.90 19.94 28.18
C HIS A 898 14.04 19.52 29.66
N GLY A 899 15.05 20.07 30.35
CA GLY A 899 15.27 19.79 31.76
C GLY A 899 14.13 20.28 32.66
N THR A 900 13.54 21.43 32.35
CA THR A 900 12.41 22.00 33.09
C THR A 900 11.20 21.07 33.05
N LEU A 901 10.88 20.52 31.87
CA LEU A 901 9.80 19.55 31.71
C LEU A 901 10.01 18.30 32.55
N ASN A 902 11.24 17.76 32.55
CA ASN A 902 11.59 16.57 33.32
C ASN A 902 11.44 16.81 34.83
N ILE A 903 11.97 17.94 35.32
CA ILE A 903 11.84 18.32 36.73
C ILE A 903 10.36 18.46 37.12
N ALA A 904 9.57 19.17 36.31
CA ALA A 904 8.16 19.41 36.59
C ALA A 904 7.37 18.09 36.72
N MET A 905 7.53 17.18 35.76
CA MET A 905 6.80 15.90 35.77
C MET A 905 7.24 14.98 36.91
N ASN A 906 8.55 14.90 37.18
CA ASN A 906 9.06 14.13 38.30
C ASN A 906 8.57 14.67 39.65
N ARG A 907 8.48 16.00 39.81
CA ARG A 907 8.01 16.65 41.05
C ARG A 907 6.55 16.34 41.36
N ILE A 908 5.70 16.14 40.34
CA ILE A 908 4.29 15.77 40.51
C ILE A 908 4.05 14.25 40.41
N GLY A 909 5.11 13.45 40.31
CA GLY A 909 5.03 11.99 40.19
C GLY A 909 4.47 11.49 38.85
N ALA A 910 4.42 12.35 37.84
CA ALA A 910 3.98 12.04 36.49
C ALA A 910 5.19 11.66 35.61
N LYS A 911 5.00 11.61 34.28
CA LYS A 911 6.02 11.11 33.36
C LYS A 911 6.45 12.16 32.32
N SER A 912 7.74 12.18 32.01
CA SER A 912 8.29 12.87 30.84
C SER A 912 9.02 11.90 29.93
N VAL A 913 9.00 12.21 28.64
CA VAL A 913 9.60 11.41 27.58
C VAL A 913 10.81 12.13 27.02
N SER A 914 11.94 11.42 26.90
CA SER A 914 13.22 12.00 26.46
C SER A 914 13.20 12.58 25.04
N GLY A 915 12.35 12.03 24.17
CA GLY A 915 12.38 12.26 22.73
C GLY A 915 13.56 11.55 22.04
N GLU A 916 13.70 11.78 20.73
CA GLU A 916 14.61 11.02 19.85
C GLU A 916 16.10 11.38 19.99
N GLY A 917 16.44 12.32 20.89
CA GLY A 917 17.75 13.00 20.89
C GLY A 917 18.81 12.39 21.79
N GLY A 918 18.50 11.29 22.49
CA GLY A 918 19.26 10.81 23.63
C GLY A 918 19.07 11.67 24.88
N GLU A 919 19.81 11.35 25.93
CA GLU A 919 19.79 12.10 27.18
C GLU A 919 21.18 12.14 27.82
N ASP A 920 21.50 13.25 28.50
CA ASP A 920 22.79 13.42 29.16
C ASP A 920 22.89 12.56 30.42
N ARG A 921 23.96 11.78 30.53
CA ARG A 921 24.28 10.94 31.68
C ARG A 921 24.29 11.71 33.00
N ALA A 922 24.66 12.99 32.98
CA ALA A 922 24.64 13.84 34.16
C ALA A 922 23.24 13.95 34.80
N ARG A 923 22.17 13.76 34.00
CA ARG A 923 20.78 13.87 34.46
C ARG A 923 20.25 12.64 35.18
N TYR A 924 20.97 11.51 35.14
CA TYR A 924 20.53 10.25 35.78
C TYR A 924 20.60 10.27 37.30
N ARG A 925 21.14 11.35 37.88
CA ARG A 925 21.14 11.58 39.33
C ARG A 925 20.35 12.85 39.64
N PRO A 926 19.57 12.87 40.73
CA PRO A 926 18.95 14.09 41.21
C PRO A 926 20.00 15.17 41.49
N LEU A 927 19.60 16.42 41.28
CA LEU A 927 20.36 17.59 41.65
C LEU A 927 20.43 17.73 43.19
N PRO A 928 21.38 18.51 43.73
CA PRO A 928 21.50 18.70 45.18
C PRO A 928 20.25 19.28 45.86
N ASN A 929 19.39 19.98 45.12
CA ASN A 929 18.13 20.52 45.62
C ASN A 929 16.97 19.49 45.63
N GLY A 930 17.23 18.25 45.22
CA GLY A 930 16.24 17.17 45.12
C GLY A 930 15.49 17.10 43.79
N ASP A 931 15.68 18.05 42.88
CA ASP A 931 15.07 18.01 41.56
C ASP A 931 15.68 16.91 40.68
N ASN A 932 14.86 16.29 39.84
CA ASN A 932 15.29 15.21 38.97
C ASN A 932 15.10 15.60 37.49
N MET A 933 16.21 15.75 36.77
CA MET A 933 16.21 16.04 35.34
C MET A 933 16.12 14.78 34.46
N ASN A 934 16.11 13.58 35.05
CA ASN A 934 16.00 12.34 34.30
C ASN A 934 14.58 12.16 33.74
N SER A 935 14.43 11.90 32.44
CA SER A 935 13.12 11.54 31.87
C SER A 935 12.72 10.13 32.31
N SER A 936 11.48 9.94 32.78
CA SER A 936 11.01 8.62 33.22
C SER A 936 10.76 7.64 32.07
N VAL A 937 10.47 8.17 30.87
CA VAL A 937 10.24 7.40 29.65
C VAL A 937 11.37 7.71 28.67
N LYS A 938 11.94 6.67 28.06
CA LYS A 938 13.04 6.78 27.11
C LYS A 938 12.59 6.31 25.74
N GLN A 939 12.79 7.15 24.74
CA GLN A 939 12.36 6.86 23.38
C GLN A 939 13.44 6.12 22.60
N ILE A 940 13.02 5.18 21.74
CA ILE A 940 13.83 4.52 20.72
C ILE A 940 13.18 4.83 19.36
N ALA A 941 13.86 5.64 18.54
CA ALA A 941 13.41 6.02 17.19
C ALA A 941 14.43 5.55 16.13
N SER A 942 14.11 5.67 14.84
CA SER A 942 14.88 5.11 13.71
C SER A 942 16.38 5.41 13.75
N GLY A 943 16.78 6.66 13.99
CA GLY A 943 18.19 7.06 14.08
C GLY A 943 18.96 6.52 15.30
N ARG A 944 18.27 5.95 16.29
CA ARG A 944 18.83 5.39 17.54
C ARG A 944 19.81 6.33 18.27
N PHE A 945 19.64 7.65 18.13
CA PHE A 945 20.55 8.63 18.72
C PHE A 945 20.57 8.53 20.25
N GLY A 946 21.78 8.40 20.82
CA GLY A 946 21.99 8.31 22.27
C GLY A 946 21.40 7.06 22.92
N VAL A 947 20.95 6.06 22.15
CA VAL A 947 20.44 4.79 22.68
C VAL A 947 21.63 3.93 23.11
N THR A 948 21.85 3.87 24.41
CA THR A 948 22.92 3.08 25.04
C THR A 948 22.35 2.11 26.08
N ALA A 949 23.13 1.11 26.49
CA ALA A 949 22.73 0.18 27.55
C ALA A 949 22.38 0.92 28.84
N GLU A 950 23.14 1.95 29.22
CA GLU A 950 22.83 2.76 30.40
C GLU A 950 21.56 3.58 30.20
N TYR A 951 21.37 4.25 29.06
CA TYR A 951 20.15 5.00 28.73
C TYR A 951 18.88 4.16 28.88
N LEU A 952 18.88 2.93 28.36
CA LEU A 952 17.75 2.01 28.44
C LEU A 952 17.45 1.54 29.89
N ASN A 953 18.47 1.51 30.75
CA ASN A 953 18.32 1.18 32.17
C ASN A 953 17.98 2.37 33.07
N GLN A 954 17.96 3.59 32.53
CA GLN A 954 17.70 4.82 33.29
C GLN A 954 16.27 5.33 33.11
N CYS A 955 15.31 4.40 33.08
CA CYS A 955 13.89 4.70 32.83
C CYS A 955 12.95 3.69 33.48
N ARG A 956 11.65 3.98 33.40
CA ARG A 956 10.56 3.10 33.85
C ARG A 956 9.73 2.55 32.70
N GLU A 957 9.88 3.14 31.51
CA GLU A 957 9.11 2.84 30.33
C GLU A 957 9.96 3.15 29.09
N ILE A 958 9.89 2.26 28.09
CA ILE A 958 10.55 2.42 26.81
C ILE A 958 9.47 2.68 25.76
N GLU A 959 9.59 3.80 25.07
CA GLU A 959 8.70 4.16 23.96
C GLU A 959 9.40 3.82 22.64
N ILE A 960 8.86 2.85 21.89
CA ILE A 960 9.28 2.59 20.52
C ILE A 960 8.52 3.56 19.62
N LYS A 961 9.20 4.59 19.14
CA LYS A 961 8.59 5.58 18.27
C LYS A 961 8.60 5.08 16.84
N VAL A 962 7.42 4.72 16.35
CA VAL A 962 7.19 4.33 14.95
C VAL A 962 6.91 5.55 14.07
N ALA A 963 6.11 6.50 14.56
CA ALA A 963 5.73 7.70 13.80
C ALA A 963 5.37 8.88 14.71
N GLN A 964 5.12 10.06 14.12
CA GLN A 964 4.54 11.23 14.80
C GLN A 964 3.50 11.93 13.91
N GLY A 965 2.48 12.53 14.52
CA GLY A 965 1.38 13.15 13.78
C GLY A 965 1.77 14.29 12.82
N ALA A 966 2.83 15.06 13.13
CA ALA A 966 3.24 16.18 12.29
C ALA A 966 3.93 15.76 10.97
N LYS A 967 4.46 14.53 10.91
CA LYS A 967 5.11 13.99 9.71
C LYS A 967 5.11 12.46 9.74
N PRO A 968 3.93 11.86 9.53
CA PRO A 968 3.82 10.41 9.54
C PRO A 968 4.54 9.80 8.32
N GLY A 969 5.13 8.61 8.49
CA GLY A 969 5.90 7.93 7.44
C GLY A 969 7.28 8.55 7.15
N GLU A 970 7.78 9.43 8.01
CA GLU A 970 9.08 10.11 7.86
C GLU A 970 9.92 10.09 9.14
N GLY A 971 11.23 10.31 9.00
CA GLY A 971 12.17 10.39 10.12
C GLY A 971 12.23 11.76 10.83
N GLY A 972 12.78 11.76 12.04
CA GLY A 972 13.16 12.97 12.77
C GLY A 972 14.15 13.84 11.98
N GLN A 973 14.04 15.17 12.10
CA GLN A 973 14.92 16.12 11.41
C GLN A 973 15.48 17.12 12.41
N LEU A 974 16.79 17.34 12.36
CA LEU A 974 17.48 18.38 13.13
C LEU A 974 18.45 19.14 12.22
N PRO A 975 18.19 20.42 11.92
CA PRO A 975 19.08 21.24 11.10
C PRO A 975 20.51 21.29 11.64
N GLY A 976 21.51 21.27 10.76
CA GLY A 976 22.91 21.18 11.12
C GLY A 976 23.41 22.26 12.08
N PHE A 977 22.91 23.50 11.94
CA PHE A 977 23.27 24.60 12.85
C PHE A 977 22.77 24.41 14.30
N LYS A 978 21.82 23.49 14.53
CA LYS A 978 21.38 23.09 15.90
C LYS A 978 22.16 21.89 16.43
N VAL A 979 22.98 21.24 15.61
CA VAL A 979 23.86 20.14 15.99
C VAL A 979 25.15 20.72 16.57
N THR A 980 25.01 21.34 17.74
CA THR A 980 26.13 21.88 18.52
C THR A 980 27.05 20.74 18.97
N GLU A 981 28.26 21.06 19.45
CA GLU A 981 29.18 20.04 20.00
C GLU A 981 28.54 19.22 21.12
N PHE A 982 27.71 19.86 21.95
CA PHE A 982 26.95 19.18 23.00
C PHE A 982 25.98 18.14 22.42
N ILE A 983 25.19 18.52 21.41
CA ILE A 983 24.23 17.62 20.76
C ILE A 983 24.97 16.52 19.98
N ALA A 984 26.01 16.87 19.24
CA ALA A 984 26.85 15.94 18.50
C ALA A 984 27.44 14.86 19.42
N ARG A 985 27.98 15.25 20.58
CA ARG A 985 28.49 14.31 21.59
C ARG A 985 27.41 13.37 22.11
N LEU A 986 26.23 13.88 22.43
CA LEU A 986 25.10 13.07 22.92
C LEU A 986 24.62 12.06 21.89
N ARG A 987 24.62 12.45 20.62
CA ARG A 987 24.11 11.63 19.52
C ARG A 987 25.16 10.78 18.82
N HIS A 988 26.43 10.89 19.24
CA HIS A 988 27.58 10.32 18.54
C HIS A 988 27.64 10.73 17.05
N ALA A 989 27.33 12.00 16.79
CA ALA A 989 27.24 12.61 15.46
C ALA A 989 28.34 13.65 15.24
N THR A 990 28.41 14.20 14.02
CA THR A 990 29.37 15.25 13.65
C THR A 990 28.78 16.65 13.92
N PRO A 991 29.48 17.56 14.62
CA PRO A 991 29.02 18.94 14.82
C PRO A 991 28.72 19.66 13.50
N GLY A 992 27.65 20.45 13.46
CA GLY A 992 27.25 21.24 12.29
C GLY A 992 26.57 20.48 11.16
N VAL A 993 26.53 19.14 11.20
CA VAL A 993 25.93 18.30 10.15
C VAL A 993 24.45 18.05 10.42
N THR A 994 23.59 18.30 9.42
CA THR A 994 22.14 18.04 9.53
C THR A 994 21.86 16.55 9.79
N LEU A 995 21.01 16.28 10.78
CA LEU A 995 20.58 14.92 11.12
C LEU A 995 19.16 14.69 10.62
N ILE A 996 19.04 14.00 9.49
CA ILE A 996 17.77 13.43 9.00
C ILE A 996 17.79 11.96 9.40
N SER A 997 16.90 11.53 10.27
CA SER A 997 16.80 10.11 10.63
C SER A 997 16.25 9.33 9.43
N PRO A 998 16.59 8.05 9.26
CA PRO A 998 15.88 7.19 8.32
C PRO A 998 14.37 7.20 8.62
N PRO A 999 13.49 7.12 7.61
CA PRO A 999 12.06 6.95 7.86
C PRO A 999 11.71 5.65 8.63
N PRO A 1000 12.16 4.45 8.23
CA PRO A 1000 12.04 3.22 9.04
C PRO A 1000 13.13 3.02 10.10
#